data_AF-A0A8S1T5X0-F1
#
_entry.id   AF-A0A8S1T5X0-F1
#
_cell.length_a   1.000
_cell.length_b   1.000
_cell.length_c   1.000
_cell.angle_alpha   90.00
_cell.angle_beta   90.00
_cell.angle_gamma   90.00
#
_symmetry.space_group_name_H-M   'P 1'
#
loop_
_entity.id
_entity.type
_entity.pdbx_description
1 polymer ?
#
loop_
_entity_poly.entity_id
_entity_poly.type
_entity_poly.pdbx_seq_one_letter_code
_entity_poly.pdbx_strand_id
1 'polypeptide(L)'
;MSSSLKQSALLAAFNHKGINPLPKYEDIRIGPPIVHSKPQQIKEKSYFQQQEKKISQSQVQKQKGPQESAIVQHIRIIFMFYVQFGNKTNIQYLKSSKFIKAIADANIITQELTSKDLDILYFQTTKNTETLTLDQFKDLLVKIATKLYKFPEQSKSFVLLYKNHLSKLYEKINDQTDFGYDLKRIETCRSLINEQFLEIISQVQGLLSKIHGYVFLDQSQKVSQIQSQYMHFLQQFEIIPLIITQTKGQMIFFDLFHRDSILNLKNDGKYLFNFSKFVESLIIISFHQIQEDNQNGLDLFFQLLERLENSQGFQYFSKLNNQTKNEQTQLVMPLSRVNSAKQSRISTVYQSQQQQQQQQQQQQQQQQQQQQNSNLKQSQLLIEDCKQSQINSQIPYEKELRNIFEYYSQIGEPLNLVNLKSIKYKKLLQNCNIIGNLITQVDADMFYIQSTPKKKLDSTKSPKFKVNKLYDNDNQNGKMDFINFYNSLQLIAEKFNGNDVTGLIEQYLIPLETQLRIEKQEYILQILMLILDDPRIIKLFEIMQEHFEPYYNHYTKDLMTLSGFMKFSQDFELANSMVSKGQLMHVFKAIASLNNTDTIDKRQFVEAISVIAILIYNNVNDNEQKIIYLLERITQSDGAIKVSKQLGIMRNPQNTNLIQLFRYQSHKDLTNKDEINFNKIVNQIQDDF
;
A
#
# COMPACT_ATOMS: atom_id res chain seq x y z
N MET A 1 -26.07 -8.19 33.13
CA MET A 1 -26.71 -7.85 31.85
C MET A 1 -26.10 -8.56 30.63
N SER A 2 -25.06 -9.40 30.78
CA SER A 2 -24.53 -10.28 29.71
C SER A 2 -25.51 -11.38 29.24
N SER A 3 -26.67 -11.52 29.88
CA SER A 3 -27.71 -12.49 29.53
C SER A 3 -28.64 -12.03 28.39
N SER A 4 -28.89 -10.72 28.27
CA SER A 4 -29.83 -10.18 27.27
C SER A 4 -29.29 -10.24 25.85
N LEU A 5 -27.99 -9.94 25.66
CA LEU A 5 -27.33 -10.02 24.35
C LEU A 5 -27.12 -11.48 23.90
N LYS A 6 -26.87 -12.40 24.84
CA LYS A 6 -26.77 -13.84 24.55
C LYS A 6 -28.11 -14.42 24.09
N GLN A 7 -29.24 -13.95 24.63
CA GLN A 7 -30.57 -14.42 24.23
C GLN A 7 -30.97 -13.95 22.82
N SER A 8 -30.66 -12.71 22.45
CA SER A 8 -30.99 -12.19 21.11
C SER A 8 -30.16 -12.86 20.01
N ALA A 9 -28.87 -13.15 20.26
CA ALA A 9 -28.01 -13.86 19.31
C ALA A 9 -28.35 -15.36 19.17
N LEU A 10 -28.78 -16.01 20.26
CA LEU A 10 -29.21 -17.42 20.22
C LEU A 10 -30.55 -17.61 19.49
N LEU A 11 -31.48 -16.66 19.58
CA LEU A 11 -32.77 -16.74 18.88
C LEU A 11 -32.64 -16.61 17.36
N ALA A 12 -31.64 -15.89 16.86
CA ALA A 12 -31.33 -15.81 15.43
C ALA A 12 -30.69 -17.11 14.88
N ALA A 13 -29.93 -17.83 15.70
CA ALA A 13 -29.19 -19.03 15.28
C ALA A 13 -30.01 -20.34 15.30
N PHE A 14 -31.20 -20.36 15.91
CA PHE A 14 -31.99 -21.59 16.09
C PHE A 14 -33.04 -21.84 14.99
N ASN A 15 -33.33 -20.87 14.13
CA ASN A 15 -34.15 -21.08 12.95
C ASN A 15 -33.23 -21.45 11.79
N HIS A 16 -33.12 -22.75 11.49
CA HIS A 16 -32.61 -23.40 10.26
C HIS A 16 -31.77 -24.65 10.61
N LYS A 17 -32.44 -25.69 11.09
CA LYS A 17 -31.92 -27.06 11.05
C LYS A 17 -32.80 -27.91 10.13
N GLY A 18 -32.34 -28.06 8.90
CA GLY A 18 -32.86 -29.05 7.96
C GLY A 18 -31.98 -29.04 6.72
N ILE A 19 -31.12 -30.06 6.58
CA ILE A 19 -30.77 -30.81 5.35
C ILE A 19 -29.42 -31.55 5.53
N ASN A 20 -29.56 -32.88 5.53
CA ASN A 20 -28.71 -34.03 5.15
C ASN A 20 -27.18 -34.10 5.42
N PRO A 21 -26.69 -35.25 5.93
CA PRO A 21 -25.27 -35.54 6.09
C PRO A 21 -24.61 -36.01 4.78
N LEU A 22 -23.40 -35.50 4.52
CA LEU A 22 -22.50 -35.97 3.46
C LEU A 22 -21.82 -37.30 3.85
N PRO A 23 -21.47 -38.15 2.86
CA PRO A 23 -20.97 -39.51 3.10
C PRO A 23 -19.49 -39.53 3.51
N LYS A 24 -19.17 -40.53 4.34
CA LYS A 24 -17.81 -40.87 4.79
C LYS A 24 -16.98 -41.39 3.62
N TYR A 25 -15.77 -40.86 3.46
CA TYR A 25 -14.75 -41.44 2.58
C TYR A 25 -13.91 -42.46 3.35
N GLU A 26 -13.79 -43.64 2.75
CA GLU A 26 -13.02 -44.79 3.22
C GLU A 26 -11.51 -44.66 2.93
N ASP A 27 -10.79 -45.45 3.71
CA ASP A 27 -9.35 -45.70 3.79
C ASP A 27 -8.54 -45.66 2.49
N ILE A 28 -7.43 -44.89 2.51
CA ILE A 28 -6.32 -45.04 1.56
C ILE A 28 -5.11 -45.64 2.28
N ARG A 29 -4.65 -46.73 1.68
CA ARG A 29 -3.59 -47.66 2.12
C ARG A 29 -2.23 -46.99 2.32
N ILE A 30 -1.60 -47.39 3.43
CA ILE A 30 -0.20 -47.12 3.80
C ILE A 30 0.73 -48.00 2.95
N GLY A 31 1.71 -47.39 2.29
CA GLY A 31 2.80 -48.08 1.58
C GLY A 31 3.94 -48.53 2.52
N PRO A 32 4.80 -49.46 2.09
CA PRO A 32 5.78 -50.13 2.95
C PRO A 32 7.01 -49.24 3.27
N PRO A 33 7.78 -49.59 4.33
CA PRO A 33 8.77 -48.70 4.94
C PRO A 33 10.06 -48.57 4.12
N ILE A 34 10.65 -47.37 4.17
CA ILE A 34 11.92 -47.03 3.55
C ILE A 34 13.06 -47.67 4.37
N VAL A 35 13.88 -48.47 3.67
CA VAL A 35 15.07 -49.13 4.18
C VAL A 35 16.23 -48.14 4.27
N HIS A 36 16.91 -48.11 5.42
CA HIS A 36 18.13 -47.33 5.67
C HIS A 36 19.32 -47.83 4.83
N SER A 37 19.90 -46.96 4.02
CA SER A 37 21.21 -47.17 3.38
C SER A 37 22.34 -46.48 4.17
N LYS A 38 23.41 -47.24 4.43
CA LYS A 38 24.64 -46.88 5.14
C LYS A 38 25.41 -45.70 4.50
N PRO A 39 26.24 -44.97 5.28
CA PRO A 39 27.05 -43.87 4.76
C PRO A 39 28.27 -44.38 3.99
N GLN A 40 28.40 -43.97 2.72
CA GLN A 40 29.63 -44.14 1.94
C GLN A 40 30.54 -42.92 2.15
N GLN A 41 31.78 -43.20 2.56
CA GLN A 41 32.89 -42.26 2.63
C GLN A 41 33.22 -41.71 1.23
N ILE A 42 33.02 -40.41 1.02
CA ILE A 42 33.51 -39.70 -0.16
C ILE A 42 34.88 -39.10 0.18
N LYS A 43 35.90 -39.56 -0.54
CA LYS A 43 37.26 -38.99 -0.54
C LYS A 43 37.21 -37.56 -1.09
N GLU A 44 37.62 -36.60 -0.27
CA GLU A 44 37.84 -35.22 -0.68
C GLU A 44 39.00 -35.14 -1.70
N LYS A 45 38.72 -34.56 -2.87
CA LYS A 45 39.74 -34.00 -3.76
C LYS A 45 39.61 -32.48 -3.72
N SER A 46 40.74 -31.82 -3.42
CA SER A 46 40.90 -30.36 -3.35
C SER A 46 40.44 -29.67 -4.64
N TYR A 47 39.38 -28.87 -4.52
CA TYR A 47 38.83 -27.98 -5.54
C TYR A 47 39.05 -26.51 -5.14
N PHE A 48 40.25 -26.15 -4.69
CA PHE A 48 40.64 -24.76 -4.40
C PHE A 48 41.91 -24.41 -5.18
N GLN A 49 41.75 -24.01 -6.46
CA GLN A 49 42.76 -23.21 -7.18
C GLN A 49 42.31 -22.61 -8.53
N GLN A 50 41.04 -22.75 -8.97
CA GLN A 50 40.60 -22.24 -10.29
C GLN A 50 39.57 -21.09 -10.29
N GLN A 51 39.20 -20.50 -9.15
CA GLN A 51 38.27 -19.35 -9.11
C GLN A 51 38.89 -18.00 -8.74
N GLU A 52 40.19 -17.90 -8.46
CA GLU A 52 40.85 -16.61 -8.17
C GLU A 52 41.13 -15.75 -9.41
N LYS A 53 40.89 -16.25 -10.64
CA LYS A 53 41.14 -15.47 -11.87
C LYS A 53 39.99 -14.56 -12.34
N LYS A 54 38.86 -14.45 -11.63
CA LYS A 54 37.74 -13.56 -12.03
C LYS A 54 37.42 -12.41 -11.06
N ILE A 55 38.13 -12.27 -9.94
CA ILE A 55 37.91 -11.17 -8.98
C ILE A 55 38.95 -10.03 -9.13
N SER A 56 39.95 -10.19 -10.00
CA SER A 56 40.98 -9.15 -10.26
C SER A 56 40.66 -8.18 -11.40
N GLN A 57 39.43 -8.15 -11.93
CA GLN A 57 39.05 -7.20 -13.01
C GLN A 57 38.44 -5.87 -12.53
N SER A 58 38.34 -5.64 -11.22
CA SER A 58 37.72 -4.43 -10.66
C SER A 58 38.65 -3.22 -10.52
N GLN A 59 39.90 -3.28 -10.98
CA GLN A 59 40.85 -2.15 -10.88
C GLN A 59 41.43 -1.67 -12.23
N VAL A 60 40.95 -2.19 -13.37
CA VAL A 60 41.28 -1.68 -14.71
C VAL A 60 40.02 -1.23 -15.44
N GLN A 61 39.29 -0.29 -14.84
CA GLN A 61 38.26 0.52 -15.49
C GLN A 61 38.44 1.98 -15.06
N LYS A 62 39.53 2.61 -15.48
CA LYS A 62 39.65 4.07 -15.46
C LYS A 62 39.64 4.52 -16.91
N GLN A 63 38.63 5.32 -17.28
CA GLN A 63 38.33 5.88 -18.61
C GLN A 63 37.31 5.15 -19.50
N LYS A 64 36.30 4.46 -18.93
CA LYS A 64 35.00 4.39 -19.61
C LYS A 64 34.31 5.74 -19.45
N GLY A 65 33.93 6.37 -20.56
CA GLY A 65 33.39 7.74 -20.56
C GLY A 65 32.10 7.87 -19.73
N PRO A 66 31.81 9.06 -19.17
CA PRO A 66 30.64 9.32 -18.31
C PRO A 66 29.29 9.03 -18.99
N GLN A 67 29.26 8.90 -20.32
CA GLN A 67 28.06 8.60 -21.08
C GLN A 67 27.61 7.12 -20.99
N GLU A 68 28.54 6.17 -20.82
CA GLU A 68 28.20 4.74 -20.74
C GLU A 68 27.48 4.42 -19.42
N SER A 69 27.79 5.13 -18.33
CA SER A 69 27.10 4.95 -17.05
C SER A 69 25.64 5.43 -17.09
N ALA A 70 25.37 6.57 -17.75
CA ALA A 70 24.03 7.13 -17.86
C ALA A 70 23.07 6.18 -18.62
N ILE A 71 23.52 5.60 -19.74
CA ILE A 71 22.71 4.64 -20.50
C ILE A 71 22.37 3.43 -19.63
N VAL A 72 23.35 2.85 -18.94
CA VAL A 72 23.13 1.69 -18.07
C VAL A 72 22.12 2.01 -16.96
N GLN A 73 22.20 3.21 -16.38
CA GLN A 73 21.25 3.68 -15.38
C GLN A 73 19.83 3.84 -15.95
N HIS A 74 19.68 4.42 -17.13
CA HIS A 74 18.36 4.57 -17.78
C HIS A 74 17.73 3.21 -18.08
N ILE A 75 18.50 2.25 -18.62
CA ILE A 75 18.02 0.88 -18.86
C ILE A 75 17.58 0.21 -17.55
N ARG A 76 18.32 0.42 -16.46
CA ARG A 76 17.96 -0.10 -15.14
C ARG A 76 16.63 0.49 -14.64
N ILE A 77 16.43 1.79 -14.80
CA ILE A 77 15.20 2.50 -14.39
C ILE A 77 14.00 1.97 -15.19
N ILE A 78 14.15 1.81 -16.51
CA ILE A 78 13.11 1.20 -17.35
C ILE A 78 12.78 -0.21 -16.83
N PHE A 79 13.80 -1.05 -16.60
CA PHE A 79 13.59 -2.40 -16.08
C PHE A 79 12.83 -2.39 -14.76
N MET A 80 13.29 -1.61 -13.77
CA MET A 80 12.67 -1.53 -12.44
C MET A 80 11.20 -1.09 -12.50
N PHE A 81 10.89 -0.08 -13.32
CA PHE A 81 9.53 0.41 -13.51
C PHE A 81 8.58 -0.72 -13.94
N TYR A 82 8.95 -1.47 -14.98
CA TYR A 82 8.09 -2.56 -15.48
C TYR A 82 8.05 -3.76 -14.56
N VAL A 83 9.12 -4.04 -13.81
CA VAL A 83 9.07 -5.09 -12.80
C VAL A 83 8.06 -4.74 -11.70
N GLN A 84 8.04 -3.51 -11.22
CA GLN A 84 7.08 -3.04 -10.20
C GLN A 84 5.64 -2.91 -10.73
N PHE A 85 5.46 -2.72 -12.04
CA PHE A 85 4.15 -2.51 -12.65
C PHE A 85 3.15 -3.65 -12.36
N GLY A 86 2.16 -3.42 -11.50
CA GLY A 86 1.09 -4.39 -11.19
C GLY A 86 1.51 -5.60 -10.34
N ASN A 87 2.75 -5.67 -9.84
CA ASN A 87 3.14 -6.68 -8.85
C ASN A 87 4.04 -6.04 -7.78
N LYS A 88 3.54 -5.97 -6.54
CA LYS A 88 4.23 -5.33 -5.41
C LYS A 88 5.25 -6.22 -4.71
N THR A 89 5.30 -7.53 -5.01
CA THR A 89 6.12 -8.48 -4.23
C THR A 89 7.40 -8.92 -4.94
N ASN A 90 7.40 -9.02 -6.27
CA ASN A 90 8.56 -9.46 -7.04
C ASN A 90 9.16 -8.30 -7.83
N ILE A 91 10.31 -7.82 -7.34
CA ILE A 91 11.05 -6.69 -7.88
C ILE A 91 12.33 -7.08 -8.64
N GLN A 92 12.66 -8.38 -8.69
CA GLN A 92 13.89 -8.89 -9.32
C GLN A 92 13.70 -9.33 -10.77
N TYR A 93 12.48 -9.71 -11.14
CA TYR A 93 12.24 -10.46 -12.37
C TYR A 93 11.13 -9.86 -13.22
N LEU A 94 11.40 -9.71 -14.51
CA LEU A 94 10.44 -9.23 -15.49
C LEU A 94 9.78 -10.40 -16.23
N LYS A 95 8.46 -10.52 -16.14
CA LYS A 95 7.68 -11.53 -16.90
C LYS A 95 7.59 -11.14 -18.38
N SER A 96 7.41 -12.13 -19.28
CA SER A 96 7.30 -11.87 -20.74
C SER A 96 6.23 -10.81 -21.06
N SER A 97 5.02 -10.90 -20.48
CA SER A 97 3.96 -9.92 -20.75
C SER A 97 4.34 -8.47 -20.43
N LYS A 98 5.08 -8.26 -19.34
CA LYS A 98 5.58 -6.94 -18.93
C LYS A 98 6.74 -6.48 -19.81
N PHE A 99 7.61 -7.41 -20.21
CA PHE A 99 8.67 -7.15 -21.17
C PHE A 99 8.11 -6.72 -22.53
N ILE A 100 7.15 -7.45 -23.10
CA ILE A 100 6.48 -7.09 -24.35
C ILE A 100 5.83 -5.72 -24.24
N LYS A 101 5.18 -5.43 -23.10
CA LYS A 101 4.62 -4.11 -22.83
C LYS A 101 5.70 -3.03 -22.84
N ALA A 102 6.85 -3.25 -22.19
CA ALA A 102 7.95 -2.28 -22.18
C ALA A 102 8.47 -1.98 -23.59
N ILE A 103 8.61 -2.99 -24.44
CA ILE A 103 9.05 -2.84 -25.83
C ILE A 103 7.97 -2.16 -26.69
N ALA A 104 6.69 -2.41 -26.42
CA ALA A 104 5.57 -1.73 -27.05
C ALA A 104 5.52 -0.24 -26.67
N ASP A 105 5.62 0.07 -25.37
CA ASP A 105 5.59 1.44 -24.84
C ASP A 105 6.82 2.26 -25.29
N ALA A 106 7.93 1.59 -25.65
CA ALA A 106 9.09 2.19 -26.31
C ALA A 106 8.92 2.41 -27.82
N ASN A 107 7.79 2.01 -28.42
CA ASN A 107 7.55 2.02 -29.87
C ASN A 107 8.60 1.23 -30.68
N ILE A 108 9.08 0.11 -30.15
CA ILE A 108 10.06 -0.76 -30.82
C ILE A 108 9.37 -1.86 -31.66
N ILE A 109 8.10 -2.17 -31.38
CA ILE A 109 7.34 -3.18 -32.14
C ILE A 109 7.01 -2.61 -33.53
N THR A 110 7.56 -3.23 -34.56
CA THR A 110 7.38 -2.84 -35.96
C THR A 110 6.84 -4.01 -36.79
N GLN A 111 6.64 -3.81 -38.10
CA GLN A 111 6.32 -4.91 -39.01
C GLN A 111 7.48 -5.92 -39.12
N GLU A 112 8.73 -5.47 -38.93
CA GLU A 112 9.92 -6.32 -38.99
C GLU A 112 10.21 -7.06 -37.67
N LEU A 113 9.73 -6.51 -36.55
CA LEU A 113 9.90 -7.08 -35.21
C LEU A 113 8.56 -7.14 -34.49
N THR A 114 7.89 -8.29 -34.61
CA THR A 114 6.56 -8.49 -34.04
C THR A 114 6.61 -8.90 -32.57
N SER A 115 5.48 -8.83 -31.86
CA SER A 115 5.38 -9.34 -30.48
C SER A 115 5.78 -10.82 -30.37
N LYS A 116 5.48 -11.63 -31.39
CA LYS A 116 5.87 -13.05 -31.42
C LYS A 116 7.38 -13.23 -31.53
N ASP A 117 8.05 -12.41 -32.34
CA ASP A 117 9.51 -12.42 -32.44
C ASP A 117 10.16 -12.10 -31.09
N LEU A 118 9.60 -11.13 -30.37
CA LEU A 118 10.06 -10.72 -29.05
C LEU A 118 9.84 -11.81 -28.00
N ASP A 119 8.70 -12.51 -28.02
CA ASP A 119 8.46 -13.66 -27.14
C ASP A 119 9.47 -14.79 -27.41
N ILE A 120 9.76 -15.09 -28.69
CA ILE A 120 10.77 -16.10 -29.03
C ILE A 120 12.15 -15.69 -28.48
N LEU A 121 12.57 -14.44 -28.69
CA LEU A 121 13.84 -13.93 -28.17
C LEU A 121 13.89 -13.95 -26.63
N TYR A 122 12.76 -13.68 -25.98
CA TYR A 122 12.61 -13.76 -24.54
C TYR A 122 12.85 -15.20 -24.05
N PHE A 123 12.14 -16.19 -24.60
CA PHE A 123 12.29 -17.60 -24.20
C PHE A 123 13.69 -18.15 -24.48
N GLN A 124 14.29 -17.75 -25.60
CA GLN A 124 15.68 -18.10 -25.93
C GLN A 124 16.68 -17.54 -24.90
N THR A 125 16.46 -16.31 -24.41
CA THR A 125 17.37 -15.65 -23.47
C THR A 125 17.18 -16.14 -22.03
N THR A 126 15.95 -16.44 -21.65
CA THR A 126 15.59 -16.95 -20.32
C THR A 126 15.78 -18.46 -20.16
N LYS A 127 16.15 -19.18 -21.25
CA LYS A 127 16.22 -20.65 -21.29
C LYS A 127 14.91 -21.29 -20.82
N ASN A 128 13.78 -20.77 -21.32
CA ASN A 128 12.42 -21.19 -20.97
C ASN A 128 12.01 -20.97 -19.50
N THR A 129 12.68 -20.08 -18.76
CA THR A 129 12.19 -19.64 -17.44
C THR A 129 11.18 -18.49 -17.61
N GLU A 130 10.21 -18.38 -16.70
CA GLU A 130 9.17 -17.33 -16.73
C GLU A 130 9.67 -15.93 -16.33
N THR A 131 10.96 -15.80 -16.03
CA THR A 131 11.54 -14.66 -15.33
C THR A 131 12.80 -14.17 -16.02
N LEU A 132 12.84 -12.88 -16.36
CA LEU A 132 13.97 -12.20 -16.97
C LEU A 132 14.69 -11.33 -15.94
N THR A 133 15.99 -11.56 -15.75
CA THR A 133 16.85 -10.71 -14.89
C THR A 133 17.28 -9.43 -15.61
N LEU A 134 17.83 -8.47 -14.86
CA LEU A 134 18.35 -7.22 -15.45
C LEU A 134 19.45 -7.47 -16.49
N ASP A 135 20.37 -8.40 -16.26
CA ASP A 135 21.45 -8.68 -17.20
C ASP A 135 20.94 -9.40 -18.45
N GLN A 136 20.02 -10.35 -18.29
CA GLN A 136 19.33 -10.96 -19.43
C GLN A 136 18.51 -9.93 -20.22
N PHE A 137 17.92 -8.93 -19.56
CA PHE A 137 17.22 -7.84 -20.21
C PHE A 137 18.16 -6.98 -21.06
N LYS A 138 19.36 -6.63 -20.56
CA LYS A 138 20.39 -5.92 -21.34
C LYS A 138 20.81 -6.72 -22.57
N ASP A 139 21.10 -8.01 -22.39
CA ASP A 139 21.49 -8.91 -23.49
C ASP A 139 20.39 -9.01 -24.55
N LEU A 140 19.13 -9.07 -24.10
CA LEU A 140 17.97 -9.12 -24.97
C LEU A 140 17.80 -7.83 -25.78
N LEU A 141 18.05 -6.65 -25.18
CA LEU A 141 18.05 -5.37 -25.89
C LEU A 141 19.12 -5.31 -26.99
N VAL A 142 20.31 -5.88 -26.77
CA VAL A 142 21.36 -5.96 -27.80
C VAL A 142 20.90 -6.84 -28.97
N LYS A 143 20.29 -8.00 -28.70
CA LYS A 143 19.75 -8.88 -29.75
C LYS A 143 18.65 -8.18 -30.57
N ILE A 144 17.75 -7.45 -29.88
CA ILE A 144 16.71 -6.65 -30.52
C ILE A 144 17.30 -5.57 -31.40
N ALA A 145 18.30 -4.84 -30.91
CA ALA A 145 18.96 -3.79 -31.67
C ALA A 145 19.60 -4.36 -32.94
N THR A 146 20.27 -5.50 -32.85
CA THR A 146 20.94 -6.14 -33.98
C THR A 146 19.93 -6.63 -35.03
N LYS A 147 18.77 -7.16 -34.59
CA LYS A 147 17.68 -7.58 -35.49
C LYS A 147 17.01 -6.38 -36.19
N LEU A 148 16.85 -5.27 -35.48
CA LEU A 148 16.15 -4.08 -35.99
C LEU A 148 17.02 -3.24 -36.95
N TYR A 149 18.29 -3.02 -36.60
CA TYR A 149 19.16 -2.11 -37.36
C TYR A 149 20.15 -2.80 -38.30
N LYS A 150 20.38 -4.10 -38.14
CA LYS A 150 21.23 -4.94 -39.02
C LYS A 150 22.66 -4.41 -39.24
N PHE A 151 23.22 -3.61 -38.32
CA PHE A 151 24.64 -3.22 -38.40
C PHE A 151 25.55 -4.36 -37.96
N PRO A 152 26.75 -4.49 -38.55
CA PRO A 152 27.73 -5.49 -38.15
C PRO A 152 28.27 -5.25 -36.73
N GLU A 153 28.30 -4.00 -36.28
CA GLU A 153 28.75 -3.63 -34.94
C GLU A 153 27.56 -3.54 -33.97
N GLN A 154 27.53 -4.43 -32.97
CA GLN A 154 26.43 -4.51 -31.99
C GLN A 154 26.29 -3.25 -31.14
N SER A 155 27.42 -2.62 -30.79
CA SER A 155 27.47 -1.35 -30.05
C SER A 155 26.69 -0.23 -30.76
N LYS A 156 26.93 -0.05 -32.07
CA LYS A 156 26.25 0.95 -32.90
C LYS A 156 24.75 0.69 -33.00
N SER A 157 24.36 -0.57 -33.20
CA SER A 157 22.95 -0.96 -33.20
C SER A 157 22.27 -0.61 -31.87
N PHE A 158 22.90 -0.93 -30.75
CA PHE A 158 22.35 -0.66 -29.42
C PHE A 158 22.24 0.84 -29.13
N VAL A 159 23.24 1.65 -29.50
CA VAL A 159 23.19 3.11 -29.35
C VAL A 159 22.03 3.71 -30.14
N LEU A 160 21.75 3.21 -31.35
CA LEU A 160 20.60 3.64 -32.14
C LEU A 160 19.27 3.24 -31.49
N LEU A 161 19.14 2.00 -31.01
CA LEU A 161 17.96 1.55 -30.27
C LEU A 161 17.70 2.45 -29.05
N TYR A 162 18.76 2.77 -28.31
CA TYR A 162 18.66 3.64 -27.14
C TYR A 162 18.20 5.05 -27.50
N LYS A 163 18.89 5.73 -28.43
CA LYS A 163 18.58 7.12 -28.81
C LYS A 163 17.19 7.27 -29.43
N ASN A 164 16.75 6.30 -30.23
CA ASN A 164 15.49 6.42 -30.97
C ASN A 164 14.27 6.06 -30.13
N HIS A 165 14.43 5.14 -29.17
CA HIS A 165 13.33 4.52 -28.43
C HIS A 165 13.49 4.58 -26.92
N LEU A 166 14.57 3.99 -26.37
CA LEU A 166 14.67 3.76 -24.93
C LEU A 166 14.89 5.05 -24.13
N SER A 167 15.60 6.05 -24.67
CA SER A 167 15.75 7.36 -24.01
C SER A 167 14.41 8.08 -23.85
N LYS A 168 13.56 8.04 -24.87
CA LYS A 168 12.21 8.62 -24.83
C LYS A 168 11.31 7.89 -23.83
N LEU A 169 11.41 6.56 -23.78
CA LEU A 169 10.67 5.78 -22.77
C LEU A 169 11.15 6.12 -21.35
N TYR A 170 12.46 6.26 -21.15
CA TYR A 170 13.02 6.70 -19.88
C TYR A 170 12.50 8.08 -19.48
N GLU A 171 12.55 9.08 -20.37
CA GLU A 171 12.00 10.42 -20.13
C GLU A 171 10.52 10.36 -19.76
N LYS A 172 9.73 9.59 -20.51
CA LYS A 172 8.31 9.36 -20.22
C LYS A 172 8.08 8.79 -18.81
N ILE A 173 8.84 7.76 -18.42
CA ILE A 173 8.76 7.17 -17.08
C ILE A 173 9.14 8.21 -16.03
N ASN A 174 10.24 8.92 -16.24
CA ASN A 174 10.80 9.89 -15.30
C ASN A 174 9.90 11.12 -15.09
N ASP A 175 9.19 11.55 -16.14
CA ASP A 175 8.41 12.78 -16.14
C ASP A 175 6.91 12.57 -15.91
N GLN A 176 6.36 11.39 -16.26
CA GLN A 176 4.91 11.17 -16.29
C GLN A 176 4.42 10.08 -15.33
N THR A 177 5.28 9.56 -14.44
CA THR A 177 4.89 8.49 -13.50
C THR A 177 5.31 8.80 -12.08
N ASP A 178 4.53 8.31 -11.11
CA ASP A 178 4.84 8.41 -9.68
C ASP A 178 6.21 7.79 -9.35
N PHE A 179 6.58 6.73 -10.06
CA PHE A 179 7.90 6.10 -9.94
C PHE A 179 9.03 7.05 -10.34
N GLY A 180 8.85 7.79 -11.44
CA GLY A 180 9.79 8.83 -11.87
C GLY A 180 9.90 9.97 -10.87
N TYR A 181 8.77 10.41 -10.31
CA TYR A 181 8.73 11.41 -9.25
C TYR A 181 9.48 10.96 -8.00
N ASP A 182 9.24 9.74 -7.53
CA ASP A 182 9.94 9.17 -6.37
C ASP A 182 11.47 9.06 -6.63
N LEU A 183 11.90 8.69 -7.84
CA LEU A 183 13.33 8.67 -8.20
C LEU A 183 13.96 10.07 -8.22
N LYS A 184 13.26 11.07 -8.77
CA LYS A 184 13.71 12.46 -8.72
C LYS A 184 13.84 12.95 -7.29
N ARG A 185 12.90 12.59 -6.42
CA ARG A 185 12.95 12.90 -4.98
C ARG A 185 14.17 12.29 -4.31
N ILE A 186 14.54 11.04 -4.64
CA ILE A 186 15.78 10.42 -4.17
C ILE A 186 17.00 11.24 -4.61
N GLU A 187 17.06 11.64 -5.88
CA GLU A 187 18.18 12.43 -6.41
C GLU A 187 18.27 13.82 -5.76
N THR A 188 17.14 14.50 -5.60
CA THR A 188 17.05 15.77 -4.87
C THR A 188 17.52 15.60 -3.44
N CYS A 189 17.08 14.55 -2.73
CA CYS A 189 17.54 14.24 -1.37
C CYS A 189 19.07 14.11 -1.31
N ARG A 190 19.69 13.39 -2.24
CA ARG A 190 21.15 13.24 -2.31
C ARG A 190 21.86 14.59 -2.49
N SER A 191 21.31 15.49 -3.30
CA SER A 191 21.87 16.83 -3.50
C SER A 191 21.77 17.74 -2.26
N LEU A 192 20.87 17.40 -1.32
CA LEU A 192 20.66 18.15 -0.08
C LEU A 192 21.53 17.63 1.09
N ILE A 193 22.24 16.52 0.91
CA ILE A 193 23.17 15.99 1.91
C ILE A 193 24.37 16.95 2.01
N ASN A 194 24.41 17.71 3.09
CA ASN A 194 25.42 18.72 3.38
C ASN A 194 26.29 18.33 4.59
N GLU A 195 27.22 19.20 4.99
CA GLU A 195 28.11 18.96 6.14
C GLU A 195 27.37 18.69 7.44
N GLN A 196 26.16 19.25 7.63
CA GLN A 196 25.37 19.05 8.85
C GLN A 196 24.86 17.61 8.97
N PHE A 197 24.47 16.99 7.85
CA PHE A 197 24.14 15.56 7.83
C PHE A 197 25.36 14.73 8.24
N LEU A 198 26.52 15.02 7.66
CA LEU A 198 27.76 14.29 7.93
C LEU A 198 28.19 14.44 9.40
N GLU A 199 28.01 15.62 9.99
CA GLU A 199 28.28 15.88 11.41
C GLU A 199 27.40 14.98 12.29
N ILE A 200 26.08 14.95 12.05
CA ILE A 200 25.16 14.08 12.80
C ILE A 200 25.54 12.61 12.62
N ILE A 201 25.75 12.18 11.37
CA ILE A 201 26.11 10.80 11.05
C ILE A 201 27.38 10.40 11.78
N SER A 202 28.38 11.28 11.87
CA SER A 202 29.64 10.99 12.58
C SER A 202 29.44 10.74 14.08
N GLN A 203 28.46 11.43 14.70
CA GLN A 203 28.14 11.26 16.12
C GLN A 203 27.43 9.94 16.39
N VAL A 204 26.52 9.52 15.51
CA VAL A 204 25.74 8.28 15.67
C VAL A 204 26.35 7.06 14.94
N GLN A 205 27.50 7.25 14.26
CA GLN A 205 28.09 6.27 13.35
C GLN A 205 28.34 4.92 14.03
N GLY A 206 28.87 4.95 15.25
CA GLY A 206 29.21 3.73 16.00
C GLY A 206 27.99 2.87 16.30
N LEU A 207 26.87 3.49 16.64
CA LEU A 207 25.62 2.79 16.94
C LEU A 207 24.94 2.30 15.66
N LEU A 208 24.85 3.14 14.63
CA LEU A 208 24.32 2.74 13.32
C LEU A 208 25.11 1.59 12.71
N SER A 209 26.43 1.55 12.89
CA SER A 209 27.28 0.45 12.42
C SER A 209 26.98 -0.86 13.15
N LYS A 210 26.69 -0.82 14.45
CA LYS A 210 26.25 -1.99 15.21
C LYS A 210 24.87 -2.48 14.77
N ILE A 211 23.93 -1.55 14.51
CA ILE A 211 22.60 -1.89 13.97
C ILE A 211 22.75 -2.55 12.60
N HIS A 212 23.58 -1.98 11.71
CA HIS A 212 23.88 -2.58 10.41
C HIS A 212 24.44 -4.00 10.55
N GLY A 213 25.43 -4.21 11.42
CA GLY A 213 25.97 -5.54 11.69
C GLY A 213 24.94 -6.53 12.24
N TYR A 214 24.00 -6.06 13.07
CA TYR A 214 22.90 -6.86 13.60
C TYR A 214 21.84 -7.22 12.54
N VAL A 215 21.53 -6.29 11.62
CA VAL A 215 20.55 -6.52 10.55
C VAL A 215 21.12 -7.45 9.48
N PHE A 216 22.37 -7.21 9.09
CA PHE A 216 23.04 -7.89 7.98
C PHE A 216 24.07 -8.90 8.49
N LEU A 217 23.62 -9.83 9.35
CA LEU A 217 24.45 -10.92 9.88
C LEU A 217 24.96 -11.84 8.77
N ASP A 218 24.09 -12.21 7.84
CA ASP A 218 24.45 -13.00 6.66
C ASP A 218 24.89 -12.05 5.54
N GLN A 219 26.18 -11.80 5.48
CA GLN A 219 26.86 -11.03 4.44
C GLN A 219 27.01 -11.83 3.14
N SER A 220 26.05 -12.71 2.87
CA SER A 220 25.96 -13.49 1.65
C SER A 220 26.15 -12.62 0.40
N GLN A 221 26.68 -13.21 -0.65
CA GLN A 221 26.71 -12.58 -1.97
C GLN A 221 25.33 -12.61 -2.66
N LYS A 222 24.27 -13.11 -1.99
CA LYS A 222 22.95 -13.27 -2.58
C LYS A 222 22.08 -12.04 -2.31
N VAL A 223 21.78 -11.31 -3.38
CA VAL A 223 20.95 -10.09 -3.34
C VAL A 223 19.59 -10.32 -2.67
N SER A 224 18.95 -11.46 -2.90
CA SER A 224 17.65 -11.79 -2.30
C SER A 224 17.68 -11.90 -0.78
N GLN A 225 18.76 -12.42 -0.20
CA GLN A 225 18.90 -12.53 1.25
C GLN A 225 19.12 -11.16 1.88
N ILE A 226 20.02 -10.35 1.31
CA ILE A 226 20.27 -8.98 1.75
C ILE A 226 18.99 -8.14 1.66
N GLN A 227 18.25 -8.27 0.55
CA GLN A 227 16.96 -7.59 0.38
C GLN A 227 15.97 -8.03 1.47
N SER A 228 15.87 -9.33 1.77
CA SER A 228 14.99 -9.84 2.82
C SER A 228 15.35 -9.28 4.19
N GLN A 229 16.65 -9.19 4.52
CA GLN A 229 17.15 -8.59 5.76
C GLN A 229 16.82 -7.11 5.85
N TYR A 230 17.03 -6.37 4.76
CA TYR A 230 16.68 -4.95 4.69
C TYR A 230 15.17 -4.74 4.90
N MET A 231 14.32 -5.53 4.24
CA MET A 231 12.86 -5.42 4.42
C MET A 231 12.41 -5.80 5.83
N HIS A 232 13.04 -6.82 6.42
CA HIS A 232 12.78 -7.21 7.81
C HIS A 232 13.21 -6.12 8.80
N PHE A 233 14.35 -5.45 8.56
CA PHE A 233 14.77 -4.28 9.33
C PHE A 233 13.71 -3.17 9.27
N LEU A 234 13.25 -2.81 8.07
CA LEU A 234 12.23 -1.76 7.92
C LEU A 234 10.91 -2.11 8.67
N GLN A 235 10.56 -3.39 8.78
CA GLN A 235 9.38 -3.83 9.53
C GLN A 235 9.63 -3.81 11.04
N GLN A 236 10.74 -4.38 11.51
CA GLN A 236 11.06 -4.47 12.94
C GLN A 236 11.25 -3.10 13.58
N PHE A 237 11.83 -2.16 12.84
CA PHE A 237 12.04 -0.78 13.30
C PHE A 237 10.85 0.14 12.97
N GLU A 238 9.69 -0.45 12.64
CA GLU A 238 8.41 0.27 12.43
C GLU A 238 8.48 1.36 11.34
N ILE A 239 9.42 1.25 10.40
CA ILE A 239 9.50 2.13 9.22
C ILE A 239 8.37 1.79 8.24
N ILE A 240 8.08 0.49 8.06
CA ILE A 240 6.93 0.00 7.30
C ILE A 240 5.85 -0.45 8.28
N PRO A 241 4.57 -0.04 8.09
CA PRO A 241 4.06 0.86 7.04
C PRO A 241 4.03 2.34 7.44
N LEU A 242 4.53 2.71 8.62
CA LEU A 242 4.27 4.03 9.22
C LEU A 242 4.92 5.20 8.48
N ILE A 243 6.10 5.00 7.90
CA ILE A 243 6.89 6.05 7.24
C ILE A 243 6.85 5.87 5.72
N ILE A 244 7.09 4.64 5.26
CA ILE A 244 7.06 4.30 3.84
C ILE A 244 6.30 3.00 3.60
N THR A 245 5.81 2.84 2.37
CA THR A 245 5.22 1.58 1.93
C THR A 245 6.31 0.54 1.63
N GLN A 246 5.92 -0.74 1.62
CA GLN A 246 6.81 -1.83 1.21
C GLN A 246 7.41 -1.62 -0.18
N THR A 247 6.61 -1.13 -1.13
CA THR A 247 7.07 -0.84 -2.50
C THR A 247 8.13 0.26 -2.55
N LYS A 248 7.98 1.31 -1.74
CA LYS A 248 8.99 2.38 -1.62
C LYS A 248 10.28 1.87 -0.99
N GLY A 249 10.19 1.06 0.08
CA GLY A 249 11.38 0.45 0.69
C GLY A 249 12.17 -0.40 -0.30
N GLN A 250 11.46 -1.24 -1.07
CA GLN A 250 12.03 -2.05 -2.14
C GLN A 250 12.70 -1.23 -3.26
N MET A 251 12.09 -0.11 -3.65
CA MET A 251 12.65 0.82 -4.64
C MET A 251 13.95 1.45 -4.14
N ILE A 252 13.96 1.97 -2.91
CA ILE A 252 15.14 2.59 -2.27
C ILE A 252 16.28 1.57 -2.20
N PHE A 253 16.00 0.35 -1.73
CA PHE A 253 16.97 -0.74 -1.70
C PHE A 253 17.60 -0.96 -3.07
N PHE A 254 16.78 -1.07 -4.11
CA PHE A 254 17.31 -1.39 -5.43
C PHE A 254 18.10 -0.28 -6.09
N ASP A 255 17.70 0.97 -5.89
CA ASP A 255 18.46 2.10 -6.40
C ASP A 255 19.85 2.15 -5.76
N LEU A 256 19.92 2.04 -4.42
CA LEU A 256 21.18 2.02 -3.69
C LEU A 256 22.01 0.77 -3.95
N PHE A 257 21.38 -0.38 -4.16
CA PHE A 257 22.11 -1.62 -4.45
C PHE A 257 22.97 -1.48 -5.71
N HIS A 258 22.46 -0.82 -6.75
CA HIS A 258 23.12 -0.69 -8.06
C HIS A 258 23.83 0.64 -8.28
N ARG A 259 23.87 1.54 -7.29
CA ARG A 259 24.64 2.78 -7.35
C ARG A 259 25.75 2.76 -6.31
N ASP A 260 26.75 3.59 -6.56
CA ASP A 260 27.72 3.93 -5.53
C ASP A 260 27.06 4.88 -4.52
N SER A 261 27.40 4.67 -3.26
CA SER A 261 27.01 5.56 -2.18
C SER A 261 27.71 6.90 -2.37
N ILE A 262 26.99 8.01 -2.14
CA ILE A 262 27.64 9.33 -2.05
C ILE A 262 28.31 9.54 -0.70
N LEU A 263 27.89 8.77 0.31
CA LEU A 263 28.56 8.75 1.61
C LEU A 263 29.82 7.88 1.51
N ASN A 264 30.91 8.38 2.06
CA ASN A 264 32.19 7.67 2.18
C ASN A 264 32.48 7.42 3.66
N LEU A 265 31.69 6.55 4.30
CA LEU A 265 31.81 6.27 5.73
C LEU A 265 32.88 5.21 6.00
N LYS A 266 33.58 5.40 7.12
CA LYS A 266 34.50 4.38 7.63
C LYS A 266 33.69 3.11 7.98
N ASN A 267 34.30 1.93 7.80
CA ASN A 267 33.71 0.60 7.98
C ASN A 267 32.83 0.10 6.82
N ASP A 268 32.97 0.67 5.62
CA ASP A 268 32.47 0.04 4.40
C ASP A 268 33.29 -1.22 4.07
N GLY A 269 32.95 -2.33 4.72
CA GLY A 269 33.42 -3.64 4.31
C GLY A 269 33.08 -3.95 2.86
N LYS A 270 33.58 -5.08 2.33
CA LYS A 270 33.33 -5.53 0.94
C LYS A 270 31.92 -6.12 0.74
N TYR A 271 30.91 -5.52 1.35
CA TYR A 271 29.52 -5.98 1.28
C TYR A 271 28.80 -5.37 0.09
N LEU A 272 27.90 -6.13 -0.54
CA LEU A 272 27.09 -5.63 -1.65
C LEU A 272 26.18 -4.45 -1.22
N PHE A 273 25.68 -4.51 0.03
CA PHE A 273 24.95 -3.44 0.69
C PHE A 273 25.71 -3.02 1.95
N ASN A 274 26.69 -2.14 1.75
CA ASN A 274 27.61 -1.69 2.79
C ASN A 274 26.96 -0.68 3.76
N PHE A 275 27.74 -0.25 4.75
CA PHE A 275 27.28 0.63 5.80
C PHE A 275 26.87 2.02 5.26
N SER A 276 27.63 2.57 4.31
CA SER A 276 27.28 3.84 3.67
C SER A 276 25.94 3.77 2.94
N LYS A 277 25.66 2.69 2.19
CA LYS A 277 24.34 2.47 1.56
C LYS A 277 23.22 2.34 2.59
N PHE A 278 23.48 1.69 3.72
CA PHE A 278 22.51 1.60 4.80
C PHE A 278 22.18 2.99 5.37
N VAL A 279 23.18 3.81 5.69
CA VAL A 279 22.95 5.18 6.19
C VAL A 279 22.27 6.06 5.14
N GLU A 280 22.71 5.98 3.87
CA GLU A 280 22.08 6.72 2.77
C GLU A 280 20.60 6.33 2.62
N SER A 281 20.26 5.05 2.82
CA SER A 281 18.86 4.60 2.81
C SER A 281 18.01 5.25 3.90
N LEU A 282 18.56 5.45 5.10
CA LEU A 282 17.85 6.12 6.19
C LEU A 282 17.61 7.59 5.87
N ILE A 283 18.60 8.29 5.31
CA ILE A 283 18.42 9.67 4.87
C ILE A 283 17.33 9.74 3.80
N ILE A 284 17.37 8.87 2.79
CA ILE A 284 16.33 8.84 1.76
C ILE A 284 14.95 8.57 2.36
N ILE A 285 14.84 7.64 3.32
CA ILE A 285 13.59 7.32 4.02
C ILE A 285 13.06 8.53 4.80
N SER A 286 13.91 9.30 5.48
CA SER A 286 13.46 10.47 6.25
C SER A 286 12.82 11.50 5.34
N PHE A 287 13.38 11.71 4.15
CA PHE A 287 12.80 12.61 3.15
C PHE A 287 11.48 12.12 2.56
N HIS A 288 11.05 10.87 2.77
CA HIS A 288 9.75 10.36 2.32
C HIS A 288 8.62 10.55 3.36
N GLN A 289 8.92 11.02 4.58
CA GLN A 289 7.95 11.16 5.67
C GLN A 289 6.88 12.25 5.46
N ILE A 290 7.05 13.18 4.50
CA ILE A 290 6.15 14.35 4.39
C ILE A 290 5.58 14.60 3.00
N GLN A 291 4.34 15.08 2.99
CA GLN A 291 3.65 15.74 1.87
C GLN A 291 3.70 17.29 1.95
N GLU A 292 4.30 17.89 2.98
CA GLU A 292 4.34 19.34 3.19
C GLU A 292 5.71 19.93 2.76
N ASP A 293 5.67 20.91 1.88
CA ASP A 293 6.82 21.37 1.06
C ASP A 293 7.95 22.10 1.81
N ASN A 294 7.89 22.26 3.14
CA ASN A 294 8.73 23.25 3.85
C ASN A 294 9.58 22.75 5.04
N GLN A 295 9.60 21.46 5.37
CA GLN A 295 10.44 21.01 6.48
C GLN A 295 11.90 20.80 6.06
N ASN A 296 12.83 21.17 6.96
CA ASN A 296 14.25 20.96 6.76
C ASN A 296 14.57 19.45 6.80
N GLY A 297 15.23 18.94 5.76
CA GLY A 297 15.59 17.53 5.66
C GLY A 297 16.42 17.00 6.82
N LEU A 298 17.18 17.88 7.49
CA LEU A 298 17.95 17.54 8.68
C LEU A 298 17.03 17.15 9.86
N ASP A 299 15.97 17.93 10.08
CA ASP A 299 15.01 17.70 11.16
C ASP A 299 14.25 16.39 10.93
N LEU A 300 13.92 16.10 9.67
CA LEU A 300 13.34 14.81 9.29
C LEU A 300 14.25 13.64 9.59
N PHE A 301 15.54 13.79 9.31
CA PHE A 301 16.50 12.74 9.62
C PHE A 301 16.62 12.51 11.13
N PHE A 302 16.60 13.57 11.94
CA PHE A 302 16.53 13.46 13.39
C PHE A 302 15.25 12.74 13.86
N GLN A 303 14.09 13.13 13.34
CA GLN A 303 12.82 12.47 13.67
C GLN A 303 12.84 10.98 13.30
N LEU A 304 13.46 10.62 12.18
CA LEU A 304 13.65 9.21 11.82
C LEU A 304 14.54 8.49 12.84
N LEU A 305 15.67 9.07 13.23
CA LEU A 305 16.57 8.48 14.24
C LEU A 305 15.86 8.30 15.59
N GLU A 306 15.01 9.25 15.99
CA GLU A 306 14.17 9.17 17.19
C GLU A 306 13.15 8.04 17.12
N ARG A 307 12.47 7.91 15.98
CA ARG A 307 11.54 6.79 15.76
C ARG A 307 12.27 5.45 15.76
N LEU A 308 13.45 5.38 15.15
CA LEU A 308 14.28 4.17 15.20
C LEU A 308 14.60 3.80 16.65
N GLU A 309 15.08 4.74 17.47
CA GLU A 309 15.41 4.48 18.89
C GLU A 309 14.21 4.02 19.72
N ASN A 310 13.02 4.56 19.42
CA ASN A 310 11.79 4.22 20.15
C ASN A 310 11.12 2.91 19.68
N SER A 311 11.50 2.39 18.51
CA SER A 311 10.90 1.19 17.92
C SER A 311 11.15 -0.10 18.73
N GLN A 312 10.24 -1.07 18.61
CA GLN A 312 10.43 -2.40 19.22
C GLN A 312 11.70 -3.09 18.70
N GLY A 313 12.03 -2.93 17.42
CA GLY A 313 13.25 -3.45 16.81
C GLY A 313 14.52 -2.95 17.50
N PHE A 314 14.58 -1.67 17.84
CA PHE A 314 15.71 -1.10 18.58
C PHE A 314 15.76 -1.61 20.02
N GLN A 315 14.63 -1.68 20.72
CA GLN A 315 14.58 -2.22 22.09
C GLN A 315 15.09 -3.67 22.14
N TYR A 316 14.71 -4.50 21.16
CA TYR A 316 15.20 -5.87 21.04
C TYR A 316 16.71 -5.92 20.73
N PHE A 317 17.18 -5.08 19.81
CA PHE A 317 18.60 -4.91 19.51
C PHE A 317 19.42 -4.49 20.76
N SER A 318 18.94 -3.53 21.55
CA SER A 318 19.62 -3.08 22.78
C SER A 318 19.68 -4.20 23.82
N LYS A 319 18.61 -4.96 23.99
CA LYS A 319 18.56 -6.12 24.92
C LYS A 319 19.57 -7.19 24.51
N LEU A 320 19.62 -7.58 23.23
CA LEU A 320 20.57 -8.58 22.75
C LEU A 320 22.04 -8.17 22.90
N ASN A 321 22.32 -6.87 22.83
CA ASN A 321 23.67 -6.34 22.95
C ASN A 321 24.03 -5.88 24.37
N ASN A 322 23.19 -6.17 25.38
CA ASN A 322 23.37 -5.73 26.77
C ASN A 322 23.64 -4.22 26.90
N GLN A 323 23.00 -3.40 26.06
CA GLN A 323 23.18 -1.95 26.09
C GLN A 323 22.21 -1.31 27.09
N THR A 324 22.77 -0.69 28.14
CA THR A 324 22.02 0.20 29.03
C THR A 324 21.83 1.56 28.36
N LYS A 325 20.64 2.16 28.46
CA LYS A 325 20.37 3.51 27.94
C LYS A 325 21.30 4.54 28.62
N ASN A 326 22.35 4.92 27.93
CA ASN A 326 23.28 5.99 28.29
C ASN A 326 23.56 6.86 27.04
N GLU A 327 24.18 8.02 27.22
CA GLU A 327 24.43 8.96 26.10
C GLU A 327 25.22 8.36 24.92
N GLN A 328 25.99 7.29 25.14
CA GLN A 328 26.77 6.62 24.09
C GLN A 328 25.95 5.58 23.30
N THR A 329 24.72 5.31 23.71
CA THR A 329 23.83 4.27 23.16
C THR A 329 22.53 4.82 22.59
N GLN A 330 22.37 6.15 22.54
CA GLN A 330 21.22 6.81 21.95
C GLN A 330 21.51 7.17 20.49
N LEU A 331 20.49 7.05 19.63
CA LEU A 331 20.54 7.59 18.27
C LEU A 331 20.19 9.07 18.27
N VAL A 332 19.40 9.52 19.24
CA VAL A 332 19.04 10.93 19.42
C VAL A 332 19.91 11.54 20.49
N MET A 333 20.72 12.52 20.08
CA MET A 333 21.41 13.39 21.02
C MET A 333 20.48 14.54 21.45
N PRO A 334 20.55 14.99 22.71
CA PRO A 334 19.88 16.22 23.12
C PRO A 334 20.30 17.39 22.21
N LEU A 335 19.32 18.05 21.58
CA LEU A 335 19.50 19.19 20.66
C LEU A 335 20.40 20.31 21.21
N SER A 336 20.54 20.39 22.54
CA SER A 336 21.44 21.31 23.23
C SER A 336 22.91 21.19 22.77
N ARG A 337 23.39 19.99 22.40
CA ARG A 337 24.77 19.79 21.92
C ARG A 337 24.99 20.28 20.49
N VAL A 338 23.98 20.11 19.62
CA VAL A 338 24.04 20.56 18.21
C VAL A 338 24.00 22.10 18.13
N ASN A 339 23.23 22.75 19.01
CA ASN A 339 23.17 24.21 19.06
C ASN A 339 24.42 24.84 19.70
N SER A 340 25.10 24.16 20.63
CA SER A 340 26.38 24.65 21.17
C SER A 340 27.53 24.64 20.14
N ALA A 341 27.51 23.72 19.18
CA ALA A 341 28.47 23.71 18.06
C ALA A 341 28.21 24.86 17.05
N LYS A 342 26.95 25.32 16.93
CA LYS A 342 26.61 26.53 16.16
C LYS A 342 27.02 27.82 16.88
N GLN A 343 26.90 27.90 18.21
CA GLN A 343 27.27 29.09 18.98
C GLN A 343 28.77 29.42 18.94
N SER A 344 29.65 28.42 18.81
CA SER A 344 31.10 28.67 18.66
C SER A 344 31.49 29.25 17.30
N ARG A 345 30.69 29.05 16.23
CA ARG A 345 30.91 29.64 14.90
C ARG A 345 30.18 30.96 14.67
N ILE A 346 29.10 31.21 15.41
CA ILE A 346 28.29 32.43 15.29
C ILE A 346 28.96 33.64 15.97
N SER A 347 29.88 33.40 16.92
CA SER A 347 30.63 34.46 17.63
C SER A 347 31.59 35.26 16.74
N THR A 348 31.92 34.80 15.53
CA THR A 348 32.82 35.49 14.58
C THR A 348 32.11 36.20 13.43
N VAL A 349 30.80 36.01 13.25
CA VAL A 349 30.04 36.60 12.12
C VAL A 349 29.09 37.72 12.58
N TYR A 350 28.69 37.74 13.85
CA TYR A 350 27.81 38.80 14.37
C TYR A 350 28.46 40.19 14.47
N GLN A 351 29.78 40.30 14.32
CA GLN A 351 30.47 41.59 14.26
C GLN A 351 30.49 42.23 12.85
N SER A 352 30.23 41.48 11.78
CA SER A 352 30.26 42.00 10.40
C SER A 352 28.87 42.23 9.79
N GLN A 353 27.79 41.73 10.38
CA GLN A 353 26.42 41.87 9.83
C GLN A 353 25.58 43.03 10.40
N GLN A 354 25.97 43.65 11.51
CA GLN A 354 25.22 44.80 12.05
C GLN A 354 25.39 46.10 11.24
N GLN A 355 26.38 46.20 10.33
CA GLN A 355 26.54 47.39 9.48
C GLN A 355 25.75 47.35 8.16
N GLN A 356 25.25 46.19 7.70
CA GLN A 356 24.48 46.11 6.45
C GLN A 356 22.96 46.16 6.63
N GLN A 357 22.43 45.84 7.82
CA GLN A 357 20.97 45.88 8.06
C GLN A 357 20.38 47.29 8.19
N GLN A 358 21.19 48.33 8.42
CA GLN A 358 20.68 49.71 8.41
C GLN A 358 20.51 50.30 7.01
N GLN A 359 21.11 49.74 5.96
CA GLN A 359 20.94 50.25 4.58
C GLN A 359 19.80 49.59 3.79
N GLN A 360 19.37 48.36 4.14
CA GLN A 360 18.29 47.69 3.40
C GLN A 360 16.87 48.05 3.88
N GLN A 361 16.70 48.59 5.09
CA GLN A 361 15.37 49.01 5.57
C GLN A 361 14.84 50.29 4.89
N GLN A 362 15.67 51.07 4.20
CA GLN A 362 15.20 52.22 3.42
C GLN A 362 14.75 51.90 1.99
N GLN A 363 15.07 50.72 1.43
CA GLN A 363 14.66 50.36 0.07
C GLN A 363 13.38 49.51 0.00
N GLN A 364 12.96 48.85 1.09
CA GLN A 364 11.74 48.02 1.08
C GLN A 364 10.42 48.79 1.26
N GLN A 365 10.45 50.09 1.60
CA GLN A 365 9.21 50.89 1.70
C GLN A 365 8.71 51.46 0.36
N GLN A 366 9.41 51.29 -0.76
CA GLN A 366 8.95 51.78 -2.08
C GLN A 366 8.41 50.72 -3.05
N GLN A 367 8.46 49.42 -2.71
CA GLN A 367 7.96 48.36 -3.62
C GLN A 367 6.61 47.72 -3.22
N GLN A 368 5.96 48.18 -2.14
CA GLN A 368 4.67 47.63 -1.68
C GLN A 368 3.41 48.30 -2.27
N GLN A 369 3.50 49.10 -3.35
CA GLN A 369 2.32 49.73 -3.97
C GLN A 369 1.97 49.27 -5.40
N GLN A 370 2.58 48.21 -5.96
CA GLN A 370 2.27 47.78 -7.34
C GLN A 370 1.98 46.30 -7.59
N GLN A 371 1.54 45.53 -6.58
CA GLN A 371 1.07 44.15 -6.82
C GLN A 371 -0.25 43.83 -6.11
N GLN A 372 -1.30 44.57 -6.48
CA GLN A 372 -2.69 44.14 -6.32
C GLN A 372 -3.40 44.25 -7.67
N ASN A 373 -3.21 43.25 -8.54
CA ASN A 373 -4.15 42.87 -9.60
C ASN A 373 -3.59 41.69 -10.41
N SER A 374 -3.91 40.46 -9.99
CA SER A 374 -4.00 39.29 -10.87
C SER A 374 -4.38 38.05 -10.06
N ASN A 375 -5.68 37.89 -9.79
CA ASN A 375 -6.25 36.58 -9.46
C ASN A 375 -7.74 36.58 -9.78
N LEU A 376 -8.07 36.29 -11.05
CA LEU A 376 -9.40 35.91 -11.50
C LEU A 376 -9.27 35.29 -12.89
N LYS A 377 -8.95 33.98 -12.93
CA LYS A 377 -9.16 33.08 -14.08
C LYS A 377 -8.70 31.65 -13.74
N GLN A 378 -9.48 30.91 -12.94
CA GLN A 378 -9.47 29.44 -12.99
C GLN A 378 -10.67 28.85 -12.25
N SER A 379 -11.84 28.83 -12.91
CA SER A 379 -13.01 28.06 -12.43
C SER A 379 -13.98 27.78 -13.58
N GLN A 380 -13.52 27.10 -14.63
CA GLN A 380 -14.41 26.47 -15.63
C GLN A 380 -13.72 25.23 -16.21
N LEU A 381 -13.94 24.08 -15.56
CA LEU A 381 -13.79 22.73 -16.13
C LEU A 381 -14.35 21.74 -15.11
N LEU A 382 -15.68 21.62 -15.04
CA LEU A 382 -16.41 20.53 -14.38
C LEU A 382 -17.90 20.61 -14.73
N ILE A 383 -18.24 20.51 -16.02
CA ILE A 383 -19.61 20.22 -16.47
C ILE A 383 -19.52 19.35 -17.72
N GLU A 384 -19.30 18.05 -17.56
CA GLU A 384 -19.54 17.07 -18.64
C GLU A 384 -20.16 15.72 -18.18
N ASP A 385 -20.62 15.61 -16.92
CA ASP A 385 -21.26 14.37 -16.41
C ASP A 385 -22.80 14.42 -16.30
N CYS A 386 -23.46 15.46 -16.81
CA CYS A 386 -24.91 15.66 -16.61
C CYS A 386 -25.79 15.39 -17.86
N LYS A 387 -25.41 14.42 -18.71
CA LYS A 387 -26.23 14.01 -19.88
C LYS A 387 -26.66 12.53 -19.90
N GLN A 388 -26.33 11.75 -18.87
CA GLN A 388 -26.76 10.33 -18.77
C GLN A 388 -27.96 10.08 -17.84
N SER A 389 -28.50 11.13 -17.20
CA SER A 389 -29.55 11.02 -16.18
C SER A 389 -30.98 11.01 -16.71
N GLN A 390 -31.22 11.18 -18.02
CA GLN A 390 -32.59 11.22 -18.59
C GLN A 390 -33.08 9.92 -19.25
N ILE A 391 -32.24 8.87 -19.35
CA ILE A 391 -32.65 7.55 -19.87
C ILE A 391 -32.83 6.50 -18.74
N ASN A 392 -32.35 6.78 -17.52
CA ASN A 392 -32.30 5.82 -16.41
C ASN A 392 -33.55 5.76 -15.52
N SER A 393 -34.66 6.40 -15.89
CA SER A 393 -35.87 6.31 -15.08
C SER A 393 -36.58 4.98 -15.35
N GLN A 394 -36.54 4.09 -14.36
CA GLN A 394 -37.24 2.80 -14.21
C GLN A 394 -36.44 1.51 -14.50
N ILE A 395 -35.23 1.38 -13.95
CA ILE A 395 -34.71 0.03 -13.66
C ILE A 395 -35.43 -0.49 -12.40
N PRO A 396 -36.24 -1.57 -12.48
CA PRO A 396 -36.88 -2.15 -11.31
C PRO A 396 -35.82 -2.69 -10.35
N TYR A 397 -35.99 -2.46 -9.05
CA TYR A 397 -35.05 -2.90 -8.02
C TYR A 397 -33.60 -2.43 -8.23
N GLU A 398 -33.40 -1.23 -8.79
CA GLU A 398 -32.05 -0.73 -9.13
C GLU A 398 -31.08 -0.81 -7.96
N LYS A 399 -31.54 -0.47 -6.76
CA LYS A 399 -30.74 -0.46 -5.54
C LYS A 399 -30.27 -1.86 -5.14
N GLU A 400 -31.20 -2.82 -5.12
CA GLU A 400 -30.93 -4.22 -4.80
C GLU A 400 -29.99 -4.84 -5.84
N LEU A 401 -30.25 -4.60 -7.13
CA LEU A 401 -29.38 -5.06 -8.22
C LEU A 401 -27.98 -4.47 -8.12
N ARG A 402 -27.86 -3.18 -7.79
CA ARG A 402 -26.58 -2.51 -7.61
C ARG A 402 -25.80 -3.11 -6.44
N ASN A 403 -26.48 -3.46 -5.35
CA ASN A 403 -25.84 -4.14 -4.21
C ASN A 403 -25.24 -5.49 -4.62
N ILE A 404 -25.97 -6.30 -5.39
CA ILE A 404 -25.48 -7.58 -5.90
C ILE A 404 -24.29 -7.35 -6.84
N PHE A 405 -24.44 -6.43 -7.81
CA PHE A 405 -23.40 -6.11 -8.79
C PHE A 405 -22.08 -5.67 -8.12
N GLU A 406 -22.17 -4.74 -7.17
CA GLU A 406 -21.01 -4.23 -6.43
C GLU A 406 -20.36 -5.33 -5.58
N TYR A 407 -21.17 -6.18 -4.92
CA TYR A 407 -20.65 -7.31 -4.15
C TYR A 407 -19.79 -8.25 -4.99
N TYR A 408 -20.31 -8.69 -6.15
CA TYR A 408 -19.54 -9.58 -7.02
C TYR A 408 -18.36 -8.88 -7.70
N SER A 409 -18.46 -7.58 -7.97
CA SER A 409 -17.36 -6.78 -8.52
C SER A 409 -16.18 -6.68 -7.56
N GLN A 410 -16.44 -6.64 -6.25
CA GLN A 410 -15.41 -6.56 -5.21
C GLN A 410 -14.66 -7.87 -4.94
N ILE A 411 -15.17 -9.03 -5.35
CA ILE A 411 -14.55 -10.34 -5.06
C ILE A 411 -13.10 -10.38 -5.60
N GLY A 412 -12.10 -10.46 -4.71
CA GLY A 412 -10.67 -10.43 -5.05
C GLY A 412 -10.12 -9.06 -5.49
N GLU A 413 -10.95 -8.02 -5.58
CA GLU A 413 -10.58 -6.65 -5.96
C GLU A 413 -11.45 -5.66 -5.16
N PRO A 414 -11.18 -5.41 -3.86
CA PRO A 414 -12.11 -4.72 -2.95
C PRO A 414 -12.45 -3.27 -3.34
N LEU A 415 -11.61 -2.63 -4.15
CA LEU A 415 -11.82 -1.26 -4.64
C LEU A 415 -12.65 -1.21 -5.94
N ASN A 416 -12.98 -2.36 -6.55
CA ASN A 416 -13.70 -2.39 -7.81
C ASN A 416 -15.22 -2.41 -7.59
N LEU A 417 -15.86 -1.25 -7.77
CA LEU A 417 -17.32 -1.08 -7.69
C LEU A 417 -17.99 -0.95 -9.05
N VAL A 418 -17.20 -0.76 -10.10
CA VAL A 418 -17.70 -0.25 -11.39
C VAL A 418 -17.80 -1.36 -12.42
N ASN A 419 -16.99 -2.42 -12.28
CA ASN A 419 -16.76 -3.37 -13.35
C ASN A 419 -16.85 -4.82 -12.88
N LEU A 420 -17.71 -5.58 -13.54
CA LEU A 420 -17.86 -7.02 -13.37
C LEU A 420 -17.11 -7.77 -14.48
N LYS A 421 -16.23 -8.71 -14.11
CA LYS A 421 -15.53 -9.58 -15.05
C LYS A 421 -16.41 -10.79 -15.40
N SER A 422 -16.25 -11.39 -16.59
CA SER A 422 -17.02 -12.58 -17.02
C SER A 422 -17.04 -13.70 -15.97
N ILE A 423 -15.89 -14.02 -15.36
CA ILE A 423 -15.83 -15.06 -14.33
C ILE A 423 -16.68 -14.73 -13.08
N LYS A 424 -16.75 -13.45 -12.69
CA LYS A 424 -17.55 -12.97 -11.55
C LYS A 424 -19.03 -12.93 -11.91
N TYR A 425 -19.36 -12.54 -13.14
CA TYR A 425 -20.72 -12.57 -13.68
C TYR A 425 -21.28 -13.99 -13.75
N LYS A 426 -20.52 -14.97 -14.26
CA LYS A 426 -20.92 -16.38 -14.25
C LYS A 426 -21.14 -16.90 -12.83
N LYS A 427 -20.24 -16.55 -11.89
CA LYS A 427 -20.41 -16.92 -10.48
C LYS A 427 -21.68 -16.31 -9.86
N LEU A 428 -21.99 -15.06 -10.18
CA LEU A 428 -23.23 -14.40 -9.76
C LEU A 428 -24.45 -15.19 -10.26
N LEU A 429 -24.50 -15.46 -11.57
CA LEU A 429 -25.62 -16.19 -12.18
C LEU A 429 -25.74 -17.63 -11.69
N GLN A 430 -24.63 -18.27 -11.32
CA GLN A 430 -24.63 -19.58 -10.66
C GLN A 430 -25.22 -19.49 -9.25
N ASN A 431 -24.79 -18.50 -8.45
CA ASN A 431 -25.25 -18.36 -7.07
C ASN A 431 -26.72 -17.99 -6.95
N CYS A 432 -27.29 -17.27 -7.92
CA CYS A 432 -28.75 -17.06 -8.00
C CYS A 432 -29.46 -18.19 -8.76
N ASN A 433 -28.81 -19.33 -9.01
CA ASN A 433 -29.39 -20.48 -9.71
C ASN A 433 -30.00 -20.16 -11.10
N ILE A 434 -29.51 -19.13 -11.80
CA ILE A 434 -29.89 -18.84 -13.19
C ILE A 434 -29.17 -19.79 -14.14
N ILE A 435 -27.86 -19.98 -13.95
CA ILE A 435 -27.09 -21.00 -14.67
C ILE A 435 -27.44 -22.38 -14.11
N GLY A 436 -27.91 -23.27 -14.98
CA GLY A 436 -28.34 -24.62 -14.64
C GLY A 436 -29.86 -24.80 -14.64
N ASN A 437 -30.62 -23.77 -14.24
CA ASN A 437 -32.09 -23.82 -14.29
C ASN A 437 -32.65 -23.13 -15.53
N LEU A 438 -32.18 -21.92 -15.85
CA LEU A 438 -32.73 -21.09 -16.94
C LEU A 438 -31.84 -21.12 -18.19
N ILE A 439 -30.53 -21.03 -17.99
CA ILE A 439 -29.57 -20.90 -19.07
C ILE A 439 -28.36 -21.81 -18.85
N THR A 440 -27.65 -22.11 -19.93
CA THR A 440 -26.39 -22.86 -19.86
C THR A 440 -25.20 -21.94 -19.55
N GLN A 441 -24.04 -22.51 -19.21
CA GLN A 441 -22.81 -21.72 -19.06
C GLN A 441 -22.42 -21.01 -20.37
N VAL A 442 -22.65 -21.66 -21.51
CA VAL A 442 -22.37 -21.10 -22.85
C VAL A 442 -23.25 -19.89 -23.13
N ASP A 443 -24.53 -19.97 -22.75
CA ASP A 443 -25.45 -18.83 -22.85
C ASP A 443 -24.99 -17.65 -22.01
N ALA A 444 -24.54 -17.89 -20.78
CA ALA A 444 -24.04 -16.82 -19.91
C ALA A 444 -22.83 -16.10 -20.52
N ASP A 445 -21.89 -16.82 -21.12
CA ASP A 445 -20.76 -16.21 -21.83
C ASP A 445 -21.23 -15.40 -23.05
N MET A 446 -22.20 -15.92 -23.79
CA MET A 446 -22.79 -15.22 -24.94
C MET A 446 -23.48 -13.92 -24.51
N PHE A 447 -24.32 -13.94 -23.45
CA PHE A 447 -24.97 -12.74 -22.93
C PHE A 447 -23.95 -11.72 -22.41
N TYR A 448 -22.90 -12.17 -21.72
CA TYR A 448 -21.82 -11.28 -21.30
C TYR A 448 -21.17 -10.57 -22.49
N ILE A 449 -20.86 -11.30 -23.56
CA ILE A 449 -20.24 -10.76 -24.78
C ILE A 449 -21.20 -9.82 -25.53
N GLN A 450 -22.49 -10.13 -25.56
CA GLN A 450 -23.51 -9.31 -26.23
C GLN A 450 -23.76 -7.99 -25.49
N SER A 451 -23.80 -8.03 -24.16
CA SER A 451 -24.06 -6.85 -23.35
C SER A 451 -22.82 -5.99 -23.11
N THR A 452 -21.61 -6.50 -23.31
CA THR A 452 -20.40 -5.68 -23.17
C THR A 452 -20.10 -4.94 -24.47
N PRO A 453 -19.79 -3.62 -24.40
CA PRO A 453 -19.48 -2.86 -25.60
C PRO A 453 -18.25 -3.45 -26.27
N LYS A 454 -18.44 -3.94 -27.51
CA LYS A 454 -17.32 -4.29 -28.36
C LYS A 454 -16.52 -3.01 -28.55
N LYS A 455 -15.28 -2.97 -28.07
CA LYS A 455 -14.34 -1.92 -28.47
C LYS A 455 -14.40 -1.89 -29.99
N LYS A 456 -14.89 -0.80 -30.58
CA LYS A 456 -14.84 -0.58 -32.01
C LYS A 456 -13.37 -0.70 -32.37
N LEU A 457 -12.96 -1.85 -32.90
CA LEU A 457 -11.68 -1.94 -33.58
C LEU A 457 -11.80 -0.93 -34.71
N ASP A 458 -10.95 0.10 -34.70
CA ASP A 458 -10.84 1.05 -35.80
C ASP A 458 -10.85 0.26 -37.11
N SER A 459 -11.92 0.44 -37.89
CA SER A 459 -12.24 -0.37 -39.08
C SER A 459 -11.33 -0.08 -40.27
N THR A 460 -10.18 0.56 -40.04
CA THR A 460 -9.19 0.87 -41.09
C THR A 460 -8.19 -0.27 -41.33
N LYS A 461 -8.29 -1.39 -40.60
CA LYS A 461 -7.48 -2.59 -40.85
C LYS A 461 -8.38 -3.81 -41.03
N SER A 462 -8.50 -4.26 -42.29
CA SER A 462 -9.24 -5.47 -42.66
C SER A 462 -8.70 -6.71 -41.93
N PRO A 463 -9.54 -7.44 -41.17
CA PRO A 463 -9.09 -8.64 -40.47
C PRO A 463 -9.06 -9.82 -41.44
N LYS A 464 -7.86 -10.40 -41.65
CA LYS A 464 -7.72 -11.71 -42.29
C LYS A 464 -8.23 -12.77 -41.32
N PHE A 465 -9.43 -13.27 -41.54
CA PHE A 465 -10.04 -14.38 -40.80
C PHE A 465 -9.17 -15.63 -40.91
N LYS A 466 -8.58 -16.07 -39.80
CA LYS A 466 -8.19 -17.47 -39.60
C LYS A 466 -9.13 -18.07 -38.57
N VAL A 467 -10.08 -18.85 -39.08
CA VAL A 467 -10.98 -19.75 -38.35
C VAL A 467 -10.11 -20.75 -37.58
N ASN A 468 -10.32 -20.89 -36.26
CA ASN A 468 -9.73 -21.88 -35.32
C ASN A 468 -8.99 -21.36 -34.07
N LYS A 469 -9.40 -20.23 -33.47
CA LYS A 469 -9.04 -19.91 -32.07
C LYS A 469 -10.22 -19.28 -31.33
N LEU A 470 -11.12 -20.12 -30.81
CA LEU A 470 -12.35 -19.70 -30.15
C LEU A 470 -12.26 -19.60 -28.61
N TYR A 471 -11.11 -19.89 -27.97
CA TYR A 471 -11.05 -19.99 -26.50
C TYR A 471 -9.90 -19.27 -25.78
N ASP A 472 -9.01 -18.52 -26.45
CA ASP A 472 -7.81 -17.92 -25.80
C ASP A 472 -7.81 -16.38 -25.71
N ASN A 473 -8.94 -15.70 -25.92
CA ASN A 473 -9.02 -14.23 -26.02
C ASN A 473 -9.72 -13.55 -24.82
N ASP A 474 -9.59 -14.10 -23.62
CA ASP A 474 -10.19 -13.56 -22.38
C ASP A 474 -9.71 -12.16 -21.97
N ASN A 475 -8.68 -11.60 -22.64
CA ASN A 475 -8.11 -10.29 -22.30
C ASN A 475 -8.63 -9.11 -23.14
N GLN A 476 -9.52 -9.32 -24.12
CA GLN A 476 -10.03 -8.24 -25.00
C GLN A 476 -11.52 -7.93 -24.81
N ASN A 477 -12.26 -8.77 -24.08
CA ASN A 477 -13.68 -8.50 -23.81
C ASN A 477 -13.79 -7.36 -22.79
N GLY A 478 -14.65 -6.38 -23.11
CA GLY A 478 -14.92 -5.22 -22.25
C GLY A 478 -15.31 -5.67 -20.84
N LYS A 479 -14.97 -4.85 -19.84
CA LYS A 479 -15.50 -5.02 -18.50
C LYS A 479 -16.99 -4.66 -18.54
N MET A 480 -17.85 -5.46 -17.88
CA MET A 480 -19.28 -5.21 -17.79
C MET A 480 -19.55 -4.19 -16.68
N ASP A 481 -20.01 -2.99 -17.04
CA ASP A 481 -20.58 -2.04 -16.08
C ASP A 481 -22.00 -2.43 -15.65
N PHE A 482 -22.59 -1.64 -14.74
CA PHE A 482 -23.92 -1.92 -14.19
C PHE A 482 -25.04 -1.92 -15.25
N ILE A 483 -24.96 -1.03 -16.24
CA ILE A 483 -25.98 -0.93 -17.31
C ILE A 483 -25.88 -2.16 -18.21
N ASN A 484 -24.67 -2.57 -18.58
CA ASN A 484 -24.43 -3.79 -19.34
C ASN A 484 -24.87 -5.04 -18.56
N PHE A 485 -24.70 -5.05 -17.24
CA PHE A 485 -25.22 -6.11 -16.38
C PHE A 485 -26.75 -6.19 -16.46
N TYR A 486 -27.46 -5.06 -16.29
CA TYR A 486 -28.91 -5.04 -16.41
C TYR A 486 -29.40 -5.46 -17.81
N ASN A 487 -28.76 -4.96 -18.87
CA ASN A 487 -29.07 -5.36 -20.24
C ASN A 487 -28.87 -6.88 -20.45
N SER A 488 -27.88 -7.48 -19.79
CA SER A 488 -27.69 -8.93 -19.86
C SER A 488 -28.84 -9.70 -19.18
N LEU A 489 -29.42 -9.16 -18.11
CA LEU A 489 -30.61 -9.74 -17.48
C LEU A 489 -31.85 -9.61 -18.37
N GLN A 490 -31.98 -8.51 -19.11
CA GLN A 490 -33.02 -8.36 -20.12
C GLN A 490 -32.89 -9.44 -21.19
N LEU A 491 -31.70 -9.66 -21.76
CA LEU A 491 -31.47 -10.72 -22.75
C LEU A 491 -31.78 -12.12 -22.20
N ILE A 492 -31.50 -12.38 -20.92
CA ILE A 492 -31.87 -13.64 -20.25
C ILE A 492 -33.40 -13.75 -20.13
N ALA A 493 -34.08 -12.67 -19.72
CA ALA A 493 -35.54 -12.63 -19.58
C ALA A 493 -36.26 -12.79 -20.93
N GLU A 494 -35.72 -12.19 -22.00
CA GLU A 494 -36.23 -12.35 -23.36
C GLU A 494 -36.17 -13.82 -23.81
N LYS A 495 -35.07 -14.53 -23.47
CA LYS A 495 -34.91 -15.94 -23.83
C LYS A 495 -35.86 -16.87 -23.08
N PHE A 496 -36.25 -16.56 -21.84
CA PHE A 496 -36.93 -17.52 -20.97
C PHE A 496 -38.37 -17.17 -20.59
N ASN A 497 -38.69 -15.90 -20.33
CA ASN A 497 -39.97 -15.46 -19.73
C ASN A 497 -40.73 -14.41 -20.57
N GLY A 498 -40.51 -14.37 -21.89
CA GLY A 498 -41.25 -13.45 -22.76
C GLY A 498 -41.04 -11.97 -22.42
N ASN A 499 -39.80 -11.61 -22.05
CA ASN A 499 -39.35 -10.25 -21.71
C ASN A 499 -39.76 -9.74 -20.32
N ASP A 500 -40.28 -10.60 -19.43
CA ASP A 500 -40.52 -10.21 -18.03
C ASP A 500 -39.23 -10.24 -17.20
N VAL A 501 -38.47 -9.14 -17.28
CA VAL A 501 -37.25 -8.94 -16.48
C VAL A 501 -37.56 -8.79 -14.99
N THR A 502 -38.73 -8.26 -14.64
CA THR A 502 -39.13 -8.03 -13.25
C THR A 502 -39.32 -9.37 -12.53
N GLY A 503 -40.05 -10.30 -13.13
CA GLY A 503 -40.20 -11.66 -12.60
C GLY A 503 -38.86 -12.40 -12.45
N LEU A 504 -37.94 -12.23 -13.40
CA LEU A 504 -36.58 -12.79 -13.29
C LEU A 504 -35.83 -12.22 -12.07
N ILE A 505 -35.90 -10.90 -11.86
CA ILE A 505 -35.22 -10.23 -10.75
C ILE A 505 -35.82 -10.67 -9.41
N GLU A 506 -37.15 -10.62 -9.27
CA GLU A 506 -37.86 -10.99 -8.04
C GLU A 506 -37.62 -12.45 -7.65
N GLN A 507 -37.64 -13.37 -8.62
CA GLN A 507 -37.53 -14.80 -8.34
C GLN A 507 -36.10 -15.25 -8.02
N TYR A 508 -35.08 -14.67 -8.66
CA TYR A 508 -33.71 -15.19 -8.57
C TYR A 508 -32.73 -14.23 -7.89
N LEU A 509 -32.82 -12.92 -8.15
CA LEU A 509 -31.83 -11.95 -7.70
C LEU A 509 -32.17 -11.36 -6.33
N ILE A 510 -33.44 -11.06 -6.06
CA ILE A 510 -33.87 -10.53 -4.75
C ILE A 510 -33.58 -11.52 -3.60
N PRO A 511 -33.80 -12.85 -3.73
CA PRO A 511 -33.40 -13.80 -2.70
C PRO A 511 -31.89 -13.79 -2.46
N LEU A 512 -31.08 -13.68 -3.52
CA LEU A 512 -29.62 -13.57 -3.41
C LEU A 512 -29.21 -12.26 -2.71
N GLU A 513 -29.83 -11.12 -3.02
CA GLU A 513 -29.57 -9.85 -2.32
C GLU A 513 -29.86 -9.99 -0.83
N THR A 514 -31.00 -10.60 -0.50
CA THR A 514 -31.43 -10.82 0.88
C THR A 514 -30.44 -11.72 1.61
N GLN A 515 -30.00 -12.81 0.98
CA GLN A 515 -28.97 -13.70 1.53
C GLN A 515 -27.65 -12.94 1.76
N LEU A 516 -27.14 -12.23 0.77
CA LEU A 516 -25.89 -11.47 0.88
C LEU A 516 -25.95 -10.38 1.95
N ARG A 517 -27.12 -9.76 2.11
CA ARG A 517 -27.37 -8.77 3.17
C ARG A 517 -27.32 -9.42 4.55
N ILE A 518 -27.95 -10.59 4.71
CA ILE A 518 -27.93 -11.37 5.96
C ILE A 518 -26.49 -11.82 6.27
N GLU A 519 -25.77 -12.42 5.32
CA GLU A 519 -24.39 -12.88 5.53
C GLU A 519 -23.45 -11.74 5.96
N LYS A 520 -23.56 -10.56 5.32
CA LYS A 520 -22.78 -9.38 5.70
C LYS A 520 -23.14 -8.88 7.10
N GLN A 521 -24.43 -8.86 7.42
CA GLN A 521 -24.92 -8.45 8.73
C GLN A 521 -24.43 -9.42 9.79
N GLU A 522 -24.56 -10.73 9.59
CA GLU A 522 -24.05 -11.77 10.48
C GLU A 522 -22.54 -11.66 10.68
N TYR A 523 -21.77 -11.42 9.62
CA TYR A 523 -20.32 -11.22 9.74
C TYR A 523 -19.97 -10.02 10.63
N ILE A 524 -20.68 -8.89 10.47
CA ILE A 524 -20.50 -7.73 11.35
C ILE A 524 -20.89 -8.05 12.80
N LEU A 525 -21.99 -8.78 13.00
CA LEU A 525 -22.42 -9.20 14.32
C LEU A 525 -21.45 -10.19 14.97
N GLN A 526 -20.83 -11.08 14.21
CA GLN A 526 -19.77 -11.97 14.69
C GLN A 526 -18.54 -11.19 15.14
N ILE A 527 -18.12 -10.18 14.39
CA ILE A 527 -17.05 -9.26 14.83
C ILE A 527 -17.44 -8.59 16.13
N LEU A 528 -18.67 -8.06 16.22
CA LEU A 528 -19.14 -7.39 17.42
C LEU A 528 -19.16 -8.32 18.63
N MET A 529 -19.64 -9.56 18.48
CA MET A 529 -19.61 -10.57 19.54
C MET A 529 -18.18 -10.85 19.98
N LEU A 530 -17.25 -11.02 19.03
CA LEU A 530 -15.85 -11.25 19.32
C LEU A 530 -15.21 -10.10 20.10
N ILE A 531 -15.60 -8.85 19.80
CA ILE A 531 -15.15 -7.68 20.55
C ILE A 531 -15.76 -7.65 21.96
N LEU A 532 -17.07 -7.91 22.07
CA LEU A 532 -17.81 -7.85 23.33
C LEU A 532 -17.48 -9.01 24.28
N ASP A 533 -16.85 -10.08 23.78
CA ASP A 533 -16.36 -11.19 24.60
C ASP A 533 -14.96 -10.93 25.19
N ASP A 534 -14.20 -9.94 24.69
CA ASP A 534 -12.88 -9.59 25.22
C ASP A 534 -12.97 -8.57 26.37
N PRO A 535 -12.64 -8.94 27.62
CA PRO A 535 -12.76 -8.04 28.78
C PRO A 535 -11.88 -6.80 28.68
N ARG A 536 -10.75 -6.86 27.94
CA ARG A 536 -9.87 -5.70 27.73
C ARG A 536 -10.56 -4.67 26.85
N ILE A 537 -11.29 -5.12 25.83
CA ILE A 537 -12.03 -4.22 24.96
C ILE A 537 -13.27 -3.66 25.65
N ILE A 538 -13.92 -4.41 26.55
CA ILE A 538 -15.02 -3.85 27.37
C ILE A 538 -14.52 -2.67 28.21
N LYS A 539 -13.37 -2.78 28.87
CA LYS A 539 -12.76 -1.65 29.60
C LYS A 539 -12.45 -0.49 28.65
N LEU A 540 -11.93 -0.79 27.47
CA LEU A 540 -11.66 0.21 26.43
C LEU A 540 -12.95 0.95 26.03
N PHE A 541 -14.07 0.27 25.92
CA PHE A 541 -15.37 0.84 25.55
C PHE A 541 -15.86 1.89 26.55
N GLU A 542 -15.66 1.68 27.86
CA GLU A 542 -16.07 2.63 28.89
C GLU A 542 -15.38 3.99 28.69
N ILE A 543 -14.07 3.96 28.45
CA ILE A 543 -13.27 5.17 28.22
C ILE A 543 -13.59 5.78 26.83
N MET A 544 -13.77 4.94 25.81
CA MET A 544 -14.16 5.41 24.47
C MET A 544 -15.51 6.13 24.49
N GLN A 545 -16.48 5.68 25.29
CA GLN A 545 -17.78 6.32 25.38
C GLN A 545 -17.68 7.76 25.90
N GLU A 546 -16.88 8.00 26.95
CA GLU A 546 -16.63 9.35 27.45
C GLU A 546 -15.89 10.19 26.40
N HIS A 547 -14.87 9.62 25.76
CA HIS A 547 -14.06 10.32 24.77
C HIS A 547 -14.86 10.72 23.52
N PHE A 548 -15.73 9.84 23.03
CA PHE A 548 -16.54 10.08 21.83
C PHE A 548 -17.79 10.89 22.08
N GLU A 549 -18.17 11.15 23.33
CA GLU A 549 -19.38 11.90 23.67
C GLU A 549 -19.48 13.26 22.97
N PRO A 550 -18.44 14.13 22.99
CA PRO A 550 -18.53 15.43 22.33
C PRO A 550 -18.69 15.29 20.82
N TYR A 551 -18.06 14.27 20.23
CA TYR A 551 -18.17 13.98 18.80
C TYR A 551 -19.56 13.46 18.46
N TYR A 552 -20.10 12.49 19.20
CA TYR A 552 -21.44 11.95 19.01
C TYR A 552 -22.51 13.06 19.07
N ASN A 553 -22.46 13.89 20.13
CA ASN A 553 -23.39 15.00 20.35
C ASN A 553 -23.26 16.12 19.30
N HIS A 554 -22.13 16.21 18.59
CA HIS A 554 -21.98 17.15 17.49
C HIS A 554 -22.80 16.74 16.25
N TYR A 555 -22.92 15.43 15.98
CA TYR A 555 -23.61 14.92 14.79
C TYR A 555 -25.05 14.47 15.05
N THR A 556 -25.48 14.40 16.31
CA THR A 556 -26.88 14.15 16.68
C THR A 556 -27.27 14.82 17.99
N LYS A 557 -28.57 15.09 18.16
CA LYS A 557 -29.14 15.60 19.42
C LYS A 557 -29.52 14.48 20.39
N ASP A 558 -30.03 13.37 19.86
CA ASP A 558 -30.53 12.23 20.64
C ASP A 558 -29.90 10.93 20.13
N LEU A 559 -30.53 10.31 19.11
CA LEU A 559 -30.06 9.08 18.47
C LEU A 559 -29.42 9.39 17.11
N MET A 560 -28.30 8.76 16.81
CA MET A 560 -27.58 9.01 15.58
C MET A 560 -28.24 8.30 14.39
N THR A 561 -28.64 9.08 13.38
CA THR A 561 -29.15 8.55 12.11
C THR A 561 -28.00 8.13 11.20
N LEU A 562 -28.29 7.34 10.16
CA LEU A 562 -27.30 6.98 9.14
C LEU A 562 -26.65 8.22 8.51
N SER A 563 -27.42 9.28 8.28
CA SER A 563 -26.89 10.54 7.72
C SER A 563 -25.86 11.18 8.65
N GLY A 564 -26.16 11.26 9.96
CA GLY A 564 -25.24 11.76 10.97
C GLY A 564 -23.96 10.93 11.05
N PHE A 565 -24.10 9.59 11.04
CA PHE A 565 -22.96 8.66 11.06
C PHE A 565 -22.07 8.77 9.82
N MET A 566 -22.67 8.90 8.63
CA MET A 566 -21.92 9.08 7.38
C MET A 566 -21.20 10.42 7.35
N LYS A 567 -21.82 11.49 7.89
CA LYS A 567 -21.17 12.80 8.02
C LYS A 567 -20.00 12.75 8.99
N PHE A 568 -20.15 12.11 10.15
CA PHE A 568 -19.05 11.84 11.07
C PHE A 568 -17.91 11.09 10.36
N SER A 569 -18.23 9.99 9.68
CA SER A 569 -17.23 9.18 9.00
C SER A 569 -16.49 9.93 7.88
N GLN A 570 -17.13 10.92 7.27
CA GLN A 570 -16.51 11.78 6.27
C GLN A 570 -15.60 12.84 6.92
N ASP A 571 -16.10 13.56 7.92
CA ASP A 571 -15.35 14.64 8.58
C ASP A 571 -14.09 14.11 9.31
N PHE A 572 -14.12 12.86 9.79
CA PHE A 572 -12.99 12.18 10.44
C PHE A 572 -12.16 11.30 9.51
N GLU A 573 -12.32 11.45 8.18
CA GLU A 573 -11.56 10.71 7.17
C GLU A 573 -11.58 9.18 7.33
N LEU A 574 -12.73 8.62 7.70
CA LEU A 574 -12.97 7.17 7.70
C LEU A 574 -13.50 6.71 6.33
N ALA A 575 -14.35 7.53 5.72
CA ALA A 575 -14.96 7.26 4.41
C ALA A 575 -14.00 7.56 3.25
N ASN A 576 -14.00 6.70 2.23
CA ASN A 576 -13.22 6.77 0.99
C ASN A 576 -11.70 6.58 1.13
N SER A 577 -11.11 7.01 2.25
CA SER A 577 -9.69 6.84 2.60
C SER A 577 -9.38 5.43 3.13
N MET A 578 -10.25 4.89 4.00
CA MET A 578 -10.02 3.63 4.72
C MET A 578 -11.11 2.60 4.46
N VAL A 579 -12.37 3.04 4.48
CA VAL A 579 -13.54 2.16 4.34
C VAL A 579 -14.47 2.73 3.29
N SER A 580 -15.05 1.84 2.47
CA SER A 580 -16.05 2.25 1.48
C SER A 580 -17.34 2.71 2.16
N LYS A 581 -18.06 3.66 1.54
CA LYS A 581 -19.36 4.12 2.05
C LYS A 581 -20.36 2.98 2.25
N GLY A 582 -20.34 1.98 1.38
CA GLY A 582 -21.17 0.78 1.48
C GLY A 582 -20.88 -0.03 2.74
N GLN A 583 -19.60 -0.27 3.07
CA GLN A 583 -19.21 -0.96 4.29
C GLN A 583 -19.62 -0.19 5.55
N LEU A 584 -19.43 1.14 5.58
CA LEU A 584 -19.87 1.98 6.71
C LEU A 584 -21.39 1.89 6.92
N MET A 585 -22.17 1.96 5.83
CA MET A 585 -23.62 1.78 5.88
C MET A 585 -24.01 0.39 6.41
N HIS A 586 -23.29 -0.67 6.00
CA HIS A 586 -23.54 -2.02 6.49
C HIS A 586 -23.24 -2.14 7.98
N VAL A 587 -22.13 -1.59 8.47
CA VAL A 587 -21.80 -1.56 9.91
C VAL A 587 -22.90 -0.85 10.69
N PHE A 588 -23.30 0.35 10.25
CA PHE A 588 -24.38 1.10 10.88
C PHE A 588 -25.67 0.28 10.96
N LYS A 589 -26.13 -0.27 9.83
CA LYS A 589 -27.38 -1.04 9.77
C LYS A 589 -27.33 -2.30 10.61
N ALA A 590 -26.21 -3.02 10.58
CA ALA A 590 -26.06 -4.23 11.38
C ALA A 590 -26.16 -3.92 12.88
N ILE A 591 -25.56 -2.82 13.33
CA ILE A 591 -25.62 -2.43 14.74
C ILE A 591 -27.01 -1.88 15.11
N ALA A 592 -27.60 -1.02 14.28
CA ALA A 592 -28.95 -0.49 14.51
C ALA A 592 -30.01 -1.61 14.59
N SER A 593 -29.83 -2.67 13.78
CA SER A 593 -30.73 -3.83 13.75
C SER A 593 -30.80 -4.59 15.08
N LEU A 594 -29.78 -4.49 15.95
CA LEU A 594 -29.78 -5.18 17.25
C LEU A 594 -30.90 -4.69 18.17
N ASN A 595 -31.33 -3.44 18.00
CA ASN A 595 -32.41 -2.83 18.76
C ASN A 595 -33.70 -2.67 17.93
N ASN A 596 -33.75 -3.23 16.71
CA ASN A 596 -34.83 -3.01 15.74
C ASN A 596 -35.10 -1.52 15.46
N THR A 597 -34.06 -0.69 15.44
CA THR A 597 -34.14 0.76 15.17
C THR A 597 -33.39 1.14 13.89
N ASP A 598 -33.76 2.27 13.29
CA ASP A 598 -33.02 2.89 12.17
C ASP A 598 -31.94 3.90 12.63
N THR A 599 -31.77 4.00 13.95
CA THR A 599 -30.83 4.90 14.62
C THR A 599 -29.99 4.12 15.62
N ILE A 600 -28.79 4.60 15.90
CA ILE A 600 -27.90 4.04 16.92
C ILE A 600 -27.75 5.02 18.09
N ASP A 601 -27.67 4.49 19.31
CA ASP A 601 -27.33 5.28 20.49
C ASP A 601 -25.80 5.51 20.61
N LYS A 602 -25.38 6.23 21.66
CA LYS A 602 -23.97 6.52 21.95
C LYS A 602 -23.11 5.26 22.11
N ARG A 603 -23.65 4.21 22.76
CA ARG A 603 -22.92 2.96 22.98
C ARG A 603 -22.75 2.21 21.66
N GLN A 604 -23.82 2.06 20.91
CA GLN A 604 -23.82 1.46 19.59
C GLN A 604 -22.93 2.21 18.60
N PHE A 605 -22.82 3.54 18.73
CA PHE A 605 -21.86 4.33 17.97
C PHE A 605 -20.41 3.89 18.25
N VAL A 606 -20.03 3.74 19.53
CA VAL A 606 -18.68 3.26 19.89
C VAL A 606 -18.46 1.84 19.36
N GLU A 607 -19.45 0.96 19.51
CA GLU A 607 -19.42 -0.40 18.94
C GLU A 607 -19.19 -0.37 17.41
N ALA A 608 -19.81 0.57 16.70
CA ALA A 608 -19.62 0.75 15.26
C ALA A 608 -18.19 1.18 14.89
N ILE A 609 -17.61 2.11 15.65
CA ILE A 609 -16.22 2.52 15.47
C ILE A 609 -15.26 1.34 15.70
N SER A 610 -15.51 0.51 16.71
CA SER A 610 -14.67 -0.64 17.00
C SER A 610 -14.76 -1.72 15.93
N VAL A 611 -15.95 -2.00 15.39
CA VAL A 611 -16.10 -2.89 14.23
C VAL A 611 -15.34 -2.34 13.02
N ILE A 612 -15.45 -1.03 12.76
CA ILE A 612 -14.71 -0.37 11.66
C ILE A 612 -13.20 -0.54 11.84
N ALA A 613 -12.68 -0.40 13.06
CA ALA A 613 -11.26 -0.60 13.35
C ALA A 613 -10.78 -2.01 12.96
N ILE A 614 -11.58 -3.04 13.30
CA ILE A 614 -11.25 -4.43 12.95
C ILE A 614 -11.27 -4.65 11.43
N LEU A 615 -12.25 -4.05 10.74
CA LEU A 615 -12.35 -4.15 9.28
C LEU A 615 -11.17 -3.47 8.57
N ILE A 616 -10.68 -2.32 9.08
CA ILE A 616 -9.54 -1.59 8.51
C ILE A 616 -8.22 -2.32 8.76
N TYR A 617 -7.97 -2.71 10.02
CA TYR A 617 -6.68 -3.22 10.46
C TYR A 617 -6.64 -4.74 10.56
N ASN A 618 -7.20 -5.43 9.57
CA ASN A 618 -7.30 -6.90 9.56
C ASN A 618 -5.93 -7.63 9.62
N ASN A 619 -4.84 -6.96 9.25
CA ASN A 619 -3.47 -7.50 9.30
C ASN A 619 -2.81 -7.42 10.69
N VAL A 620 -3.41 -6.71 11.64
CA VAL A 620 -2.96 -6.68 13.04
C VAL A 620 -3.59 -7.87 13.77
N ASN A 621 -2.85 -8.57 14.61
CA ASN A 621 -3.41 -9.77 15.28
C ASN A 621 -4.26 -9.40 16.50
N ASP A 622 -3.93 -8.33 17.22
CA ASP A 622 -4.62 -7.92 18.44
C ASP A 622 -5.72 -6.89 18.17
N ASN A 623 -6.96 -7.20 18.55
CA ASN A 623 -8.11 -6.35 18.26
C ASN A 623 -8.13 -5.07 19.10
N GLU A 624 -7.60 -5.12 20.32
CA GLU A 624 -7.45 -3.94 21.18
C GLU A 624 -6.56 -2.90 20.47
N GLN A 625 -5.42 -3.33 19.95
CA GLN A 625 -4.49 -2.46 19.19
C GLN A 625 -5.11 -1.90 17.92
N LYS A 626 -5.95 -2.68 17.20
CA LYS A 626 -6.69 -2.16 16.03
C LYS A 626 -7.56 -0.97 16.40
N ILE A 627 -8.29 -1.09 17.52
CA ILE A 627 -9.17 -0.02 18.01
C ILE A 627 -8.35 1.19 18.43
N ILE A 628 -7.25 0.99 19.16
CA ILE A 628 -6.33 2.08 19.54
C ILE A 628 -5.76 2.81 18.32
N TYR A 629 -5.34 2.10 17.27
CA TYR A 629 -4.85 2.73 16.04
C TYR A 629 -5.92 3.56 15.34
N LEU A 630 -7.17 3.10 15.31
CA LEU A 630 -8.25 3.89 14.74
C LEU A 630 -8.53 5.14 15.58
N LEU A 631 -8.55 5.00 16.92
CA LEU A 631 -8.72 6.11 17.85
C LEU A 631 -7.65 7.20 17.63
N GLU A 632 -6.38 6.79 17.56
CA GLU A 632 -5.25 7.69 17.26
C GLU A 632 -5.50 8.49 15.99
N ARG A 633 -5.92 7.82 14.93
CA ARG A 633 -6.19 8.48 13.66
C ARG A 633 -7.38 9.44 13.73
N ILE A 634 -8.48 9.02 14.35
CA ILE A 634 -9.67 9.86 14.54
C ILE A 634 -9.29 11.14 15.29
N THR A 635 -8.53 11.03 16.38
CA THR A 635 -8.12 12.20 17.17
C THR A 635 -7.18 13.15 16.44
N GLN A 636 -6.42 12.65 15.46
CA GLN A 636 -5.49 13.44 14.63
C GLN A 636 -6.17 14.06 13.41
N SER A 637 -7.43 13.68 13.11
CA SER A 637 -8.14 14.18 11.93
C SER A 637 -8.57 15.64 12.04
N ASP A 638 -8.73 16.31 10.89
CA ASP A 638 -9.30 17.66 10.82
C ASP A 638 -10.71 17.74 11.41
N GLY A 639 -11.48 16.64 11.31
CA GLY A 639 -12.78 16.49 11.96
C GLY A 639 -12.72 16.69 13.47
N ALA A 640 -11.75 16.08 14.14
CA ALA A 640 -11.57 16.23 15.58
C ALA A 640 -11.26 17.69 15.96
N ILE A 641 -10.37 18.35 15.20
CA ILE A 641 -9.99 19.76 15.41
C ILE A 641 -11.21 20.68 15.22
N LYS A 642 -11.97 20.47 14.14
CA LYS A 642 -13.15 21.25 13.78
C LYS A 642 -14.24 21.15 14.86
N VAL A 643 -14.58 19.94 15.29
CA VAL A 643 -15.59 19.73 16.34
C VAL A 643 -15.12 20.34 17.66
N SER A 644 -13.85 20.15 18.04
CA SER A 644 -13.29 20.72 19.27
C SER A 644 -13.33 22.26 19.28
N LYS A 645 -13.08 22.89 18.13
CA LYS A 645 -13.22 24.35 17.94
C LYS A 645 -14.67 24.81 18.11
N GLN A 646 -15.61 24.10 17.49
CA GLN A 646 -17.04 24.46 17.53
C GLN A 646 -17.65 24.30 18.93
N LEU A 647 -17.18 23.31 19.69
CA LEU A 647 -17.61 23.09 21.07
C LEU A 647 -16.88 23.99 22.09
N GLY A 648 -15.91 24.80 21.66
CA GLY A 648 -15.15 25.67 22.56
C GLY A 648 -14.19 24.92 23.50
N ILE A 649 -13.83 23.67 23.21
CA ILE A 649 -12.99 22.80 24.06
C ILE A 649 -11.48 23.12 23.90
N MET A 650 -11.12 24.24 23.26
CA MET A 650 -9.74 24.62 22.88
C MET A 650 -8.82 25.01 24.05
N ARG A 651 -8.82 24.29 25.18
CA ARG A 651 -7.82 24.48 26.25
C ARG A 651 -6.70 23.43 26.32
N ASN A 652 -6.74 22.35 25.54
CA ASN A 652 -5.52 21.58 25.27
C ASN A 652 -5.70 20.66 24.06
N PRO A 653 -5.08 20.92 22.89
CA PRO A 653 -5.18 20.04 21.71
C PRO A 653 -4.52 18.67 21.92
N GLN A 654 -3.80 18.49 23.03
CA GLN A 654 -3.15 17.23 23.37
C GLN A 654 -4.10 16.28 24.11
N ASN A 655 -5.11 15.78 23.39
CA ASN A 655 -5.76 14.50 23.71
C ASN A 655 -4.77 13.31 23.62
N THR A 656 -3.49 13.57 23.31
CA THR A 656 -2.34 12.66 23.44
C THR A 656 -2.34 11.91 24.77
N ASN A 657 -2.79 12.56 25.86
CA ASN A 657 -2.88 11.92 27.19
C ASN A 657 -3.85 10.74 27.24
N LEU A 658 -4.94 10.75 26.48
CA LEU A 658 -5.93 9.66 26.50
C LEU A 658 -5.43 8.43 25.75
N ILE A 659 -4.75 8.61 24.62
CA ILE A 659 -4.08 7.52 23.89
C ILE A 659 -2.93 6.95 24.71
N GLN A 660 -2.15 7.81 25.35
CA GLN A 660 -1.10 7.38 26.27
C GLN A 660 -1.70 6.65 27.49
N LEU A 661 -2.85 7.10 28.00
CA LEU A 661 -3.59 6.41 29.06
C LEU A 661 -4.09 5.04 28.59
N PHE A 662 -4.60 4.92 27.36
CA PHE A 662 -5.01 3.65 26.76
C PHE A 662 -3.84 2.68 26.67
N ARG A 663 -2.71 3.12 26.13
CA ARG A 663 -1.48 2.32 26.07
C ARG A 663 -0.99 1.95 27.47
N TYR A 664 -1.02 2.89 28.41
CA TYR A 664 -0.60 2.67 29.79
C TYR A 664 -1.49 1.65 30.52
N GLN A 665 -2.82 1.76 30.41
CA GLN A 665 -3.76 0.81 31.04
C GLN A 665 -3.66 -0.59 30.42
N SER A 666 -3.55 -0.66 29.08
CA SER A 666 -3.31 -1.92 28.37
C SER A 666 -2.02 -2.61 28.85
N HIS A 667 -0.95 -1.85 29.05
CA HIS A 667 0.30 -2.36 29.61
C HIS A 667 0.25 -2.67 31.11
N LYS A 668 -0.56 -1.95 31.90
CA LYS A 668 -0.73 -2.16 33.35
C LYS A 668 -1.38 -3.52 33.67
N ASP A 669 -2.41 -3.91 32.91
CA ASP A 669 -3.09 -5.20 33.07
C ASP A 669 -2.19 -6.40 32.68
N LEU A 670 -1.20 -6.19 31.82
CA LEU A 670 -0.17 -7.19 31.48
C LEU A 670 0.92 -7.34 32.55
N THR A 671 1.12 -6.33 33.40
CA THR A 671 2.32 -6.23 34.24
C THR A 671 2.06 -6.29 35.75
N ASN A 672 0.88 -5.95 36.27
CA ASN A 672 0.68 -5.88 37.71
C ASN A 672 -0.23 -6.95 38.31
N LYS A 673 0.46 -7.93 38.91
CA LYS A 673 0.10 -8.60 40.16
C LYS A 673 0.27 -7.72 41.41
N ASP A 674 0.66 -6.45 41.31
CA ASP A 674 0.85 -5.57 42.48
C ASP A 674 0.11 -4.22 42.34
N GLU A 675 -0.72 -3.91 43.33
CA GLU A 675 -1.59 -2.73 43.39
C GLU A 675 -0.80 -1.42 43.49
N ILE A 676 -1.07 -0.47 42.58
CA ILE A 676 -0.63 0.93 42.72
C ILE A 676 -1.82 1.87 42.54
N ASN A 677 -1.98 2.73 43.55
CA ASN A 677 -3.08 3.67 43.82
C ASN A 677 -3.21 4.76 42.75
N PHE A 678 -4.36 4.76 42.06
CA PHE A 678 -4.75 5.64 40.97
C PHE A 678 -4.70 7.14 41.33
N ASN A 679 -5.03 7.49 42.58
CA ASN A 679 -5.04 8.90 43.02
C ASN A 679 -3.63 9.51 43.10
N LYS A 680 -2.58 8.68 43.19
CA LYS A 680 -1.19 9.17 43.25
C LYS A 680 -0.67 9.61 41.88
N ILE A 681 -1.15 8.97 40.80
CA ILE A 681 -0.75 9.27 39.42
C ILE A 681 -1.49 10.51 38.90
N VAL A 682 -2.78 10.65 39.24
CA VAL A 682 -3.57 11.85 38.86
C VAL A 682 -3.00 13.11 39.52
N ASN A 683 -2.56 13.03 40.78
CA ASN A 683 -1.94 14.17 41.47
C ASN A 683 -0.54 14.48 40.93
N GLN A 684 0.25 13.47 40.53
CA GLN A 684 1.57 13.69 39.92
C GLN A 684 1.50 14.38 38.55
N ILE A 685 0.46 14.12 37.77
CA ILE A 685 0.25 14.77 36.47
C ILE A 685 -0.24 16.22 36.64
N GLN A 686 -0.83 16.58 37.79
CA GLN A 686 -1.25 17.96 38.08
C GLN A 686 -0.15 18.83 38.68
N ASP A 687 0.81 18.25 39.40
CA ASP A 687 1.92 19.00 40.03
C ASP A 687 3.10 19.26 39.07
N ASP A 688 3.17 18.56 37.93
CA ASP A 688 4.22 18.71 36.91
C ASP A 688 3.82 19.65 35.73
N PHE A 689 2.70 20.38 35.85
CA PHE A 689 2.25 21.46 34.96
C PHE A 689 2.06 22.76 35.73
#